data_AF-A0A1W9WI85-F1
#
_entry.id   AF-A0A1W9WI85-F1
#
_cell.length_a   1.000
_cell.length_b   1.000
_cell.length_c   1.000
_cell.angle_alpha   90.00
_cell.angle_beta   90.00
_cell.angle_gamma   90.00
#
_symmetry.space_group_name_H-M   'P 1'
#
loop_
_entity.id
_entity.type
_entity.pdbx_description
1 polymer ?
#
loop_
_entity_poly.entity_id
_entity_poly.type
_entity_poly.pdbx_seq_one_letter_code
_entity_poly.pdbx_strand_id
1 'polypeptide(L)'
;MHNYSKSNVGQVWKPDKLRHIKVMIVIGVFFLFGWGGIDFSTLALAQGNEPSDNCVACHTNQEKLQSLVNEDEVSPTLNIFSGDLPPLETWEKYFIPDVGVLGMHNVRGCVNCHAGVGGTDDFTEAHTDLIKSPSATPIESCGDCHPKITDVTGSSSHFNVAGMTNALTARGANLANPNMFRAFDGKFNADCGQCHVSRPDSMGGGLIKGHEFFINTPEDMVCESCHGSVVVAEYKGQNEGVLPDVHWSQAEMDCNSCHKIGEMHGDGQTYTNSRESVLNCTDCHDLTDSDVEQHQIHEEVACQVCHSAGAYTNCSGCHVSDEEGMTLDSMQLDFKIGLNANPTEKHPWTYQLVRHVPVTTDTFAAYGNNLLPDFDNVPTWKGTSPHNIQKITPQNETCGNCHSEPDLFLQPKDIAQAEVTSNAKVVVSRLPKMAGELGQAEAASIVHPLEGYSNCTSCHQVGVPNPIPHTLKNMSDCFFCHQNGIGAPKFPGGHNDFAVDDCQLCHELAEDAKEIPVNPTATPDVEITPIVPETTTIRYKLSEDEMASVECYECHQTEVEEWAMSNHSVAAKNENFLQVWEKEEYFGECLRCHTTGYDKDSGEYAFANVDCVACHNNLVEGHGENDDTTMSIPVDQSVCIDCHEFTHNEWRIGAHAENNINCINCHERHKPDTRLPKEKLCITCHSDIEDNFTHNTHQTTDCIDCHMPHPDTSIGQIGGTGAVGHSLFVGTETCANCHDEEAHLSREVVATQAAPPEATQVAIEILEDQANLESRVTLLQNSVVSSLGVGLGIGGFLGAVIILGIMTWTGHKED
;
A
#
# COMPACT_ATOMS: atom_id res chain seq x y z
N MET A 1 -43.18 82.38 32.88
CA MET A 1 -43.23 83.62 33.68
C MET A 1 -42.28 83.49 34.86
N HIS A 2 -41.77 84.64 35.30
CA HIS A 2 -40.68 84.91 36.24
C HIS A 2 -40.55 84.06 37.52
N ASN A 3 -39.30 83.66 37.81
CA ASN A 3 -38.40 84.18 38.85
C ASN A 3 -38.93 84.67 40.22
N TYR A 4 -38.06 84.43 41.23
CA TYR A 4 -37.93 85.02 42.58
C TYR A 4 -38.85 84.47 43.69
N SER A 5 -38.43 84.23 44.94
CA SER A 5 -37.13 84.35 45.62
C SER A 5 -37.13 83.68 47.00
N LYS A 6 -35.96 83.15 47.38
CA LYS A 6 -35.21 83.32 48.65
C LYS A 6 -35.90 83.11 50.02
N SER A 7 -35.30 82.20 50.79
CA SER A 7 -34.58 82.57 52.03
C SER A 7 -33.46 81.57 52.36
N ASN A 8 -32.21 82.06 52.34
CA ASN A 8 -30.98 81.48 52.93
C ASN A 8 -31.10 81.48 54.48
N VAL A 9 -30.32 80.73 55.27
CA VAL A 9 -28.88 80.92 55.54
C VAL A 9 -28.30 79.72 56.31
N GLY A 10 -27.06 79.34 55.96
CA GLY A 10 -26.14 78.48 56.72
C GLY A 10 -25.53 77.37 55.85
N GLN A 11 -24.67 77.62 54.86
CA GLN A 11 -23.22 77.94 54.96
C GLN A 11 -22.51 76.95 55.93
N VAL A 12 -21.56 76.10 55.54
CA VAL A 12 -20.36 76.31 54.70
C VAL A 12 -19.79 74.95 54.21
N TRP A 13 -19.38 74.97 52.92
CA TRP A 13 -18.40 74.14 52.21
C TRP A 13 -18.66 72.69 51.77
N LYS A 14 -18.21 72.49 50.53
CA LYS A 14 -18.48 71.43 49.56
C LYS A 14 -17.71 70.14 49.87
N PRO A 15 -18.13 69.01 49.27
CA PRO A 15 -17.67 67.68 49.63
C PRO A 15 -16.54 67.27 48.71
N ASP A 16 -15.31 67.29 49.19
CA ASP A 16 -14.20 66.66 48.48
C ASP A 16 -13.44 65.77 49.44
N LYS A 17 -13.14 64.56 48.96
CA LYS A 17 -12.50 63.41 49.64
C LYS A 17 -13.45 62.50 50.40
N LEU A 18 -14.18 61.66 49.65
CA LEU A 18 -14.30 60.20 49.88
C LEU A 18 -15.17 59.52 48.80
N ARG A 19 -15.03 59.95 47.54
CA ARG A 19 -15.62 59.27 46.37
C ARG A 19 -14.65 59.07 45.20
N HIS A 20 -13.34 59.16 45.46
CA HIS A 20 -12.29 58.98 44.44
C HIS A 20 -11.30 57.84 44.70
N ILE A 21 -11.67 56.82 45.50
CA ILE A 21 -10.83 55.61 45.68
C ILE A 21 -11.55 54.30 45.30
N LYS A 22 -12.79 54.34 44.80
CA LYS A 22 -13.47 53.13 44.26
C LYS A 22 -14.03 53.25 42.84
N VAL A 23 -13.68 54.33 42.11
CA VAL A 23 -14.06 54.51 40.69
C VAL A 23 -12.85 54.64 39.75
N MET A 24 -11.62 54.74 40.30
CA MET A 24 -10.36 54.78 39.54
C MET A 24 -9.68 53.41 39.34
N ILE A 25 -10.37 52.31 39.66
CA ILE A 25 -9.97 50.95 39.22
C ILE A 25 -10.97 50.39 38.19
N VAL A 26 -12.09 51.08 37.96
CA VAL A 26 -13.17 50.59 37.07
C VAL A 26 -13.30 51.46 35.79
N ILE A 27 -12.61 52.60 35.68
CA ILE A 27 -12.57 53.42 34.45
C ILE A 27 -11.16 53.49 33.81
N GLY A 28 -10.17 52.79 34.38
CA GLY A 28 -8.87 52.52 33.72
C GLY A 28 -8.87 51.28 32.82
N VAL A 29 -9.92 50.46 32.89
CA VAL A 29 -10.11 49.25 32.07
C VAL A 29 -11.22 49.46 31.01
N PHE A 30 -11.98 50.55 31.10
CA PHE A 30 -13.12 50.83 30.20
C PHE A 30 -12.90 51.98 29.20
N PHE A 31 -11.71 52.60 29.15
CA PHE A 31 -11.36 53.59 28.11
C PHE A 31 -10.29 53.10 27.11
N LEU A 32 -9.99 51.80 27.11
CA LEU A 32 -9.27 51.11 26.02
C LEU A 32 -10.19 50.34 25.08
N PHE A 33 -11.51 50.27 25.33
CA PHE A 33 -12.43 49.54 24.47
C PHE A 33 -13.74 50.30 24.26
N GLY A 34 -13.85 50.92 23.08
CA GLY A 34 -15.11 51.37 22.52
C GLY A 34 -15.08 52.75 21.86
N TRP A 35 -14.59 52.82 20.62
CA TRP A 35 -15.38 53.23 19.44
C TRP A 35 -14.50 53.18 18.18
N GLY A 36 -14.85 52.26 17.29
CA GLY A 36 -14.10 51.84 16.10
C GLY A 36 -14.21 50.32 15.98
N GLY A 37 -15.37 49.87 15.48
CA GLY A 37 -15.87 48.51 15.59
C GLY A 37 -14.95 47.42 15.00
N ILE A 38 -14.74 46.39 15.80
CA ILE A 38 -14.46 45.04 15.36
C ILE A 38 -15.57 44.20 15.99
N ASP A 39 -16.25 43.42 15.14
CA ASP A 39 -17.38 42.57 15.47
C ASP A 39 -16.94 41.43 16.42
N PHE A 40 -17.74 41.17 17.46
CA PHE A 40 -17.47 40.14 18.47
C PHE A 40 -18.16 38.82 18.09
N SER A 41 -17.87 38.36 16.87
CA SER A 41 -18.32 37.09 16.28
C SER A 41 -17.21 36.02 16.23
N THR A 42 -16.09 36.20 16.94
CA THR A 42 -14.91 35.29 16.86
C THR A 42 -14.41 34.75 18.21
N LEU A 43 -15.33 34.41 19.11
CA LEU A 43 -15.12 33.30 20.05
C LEU A 43 -15.99 32.15 19.54
N ALA A 44 -15.49 31.48 18.51
CA ALA A 44 -16.12 30.29 17.97
C ALA A 44 -15.95 29.16 18.99
N LEU A 45 -17.07 28.77 19.59
CA LEU A 45 -17.42 27.36 19.73
C LEU A 45 -17.02 26.66 18.43
N ALA A 46 -16.33 25.53 18.51
CA ALA A 46 -16.11 24.63 17.38
C ALA A 46 -17.47 24.06 16.92
N GLN A 47 -18.26 24.89 16.26
CA GLN A 47 -19.19 24.50 15.22
C GLN A 47 -18.33 24.16 14.00
N GLY A 48 -18.76 23.15 13.23
CA GLY A 48 -18.01 22.60 12.10
C GLY A 48 -17.49 23.67 11.13
N ASN A 49 -16.38 23.33 10.48
CA ASN A 49 -15.84 24.04 9.34
C ASN A 49 -16.95 24.49 8.37
N GLU A 50 -17.16 25.80 8.20
CA GLU A 50 -17.63 26.35 6.93
C GLU A 50 -16.76 27.52 6.46
N PRO A 51 -15.56 27.21 5.93
CA PRO A 51 -14.93 27.98 4.85
C PRO A 51 -14.92 27.23 3.49
N SER A 52 -15.44 26.00 3.42
CA SER A 52 -15.52 25.17 2.20
C SER A 52 -16.68 25.55 1.27
N ASP A 53 -17.74 26.18 1.78
CA ASP A 53 -18.97 26.43 1.04
C ASP A 53 -18.78 27.23 -0.25
N ASN A 54 -17.81 28.14 -0.31
CA ASN A 54 -17.60 28.98 -1.49
C ASN A 54 -16.78 28.27 -2.58
N CYS A 55 -15.81 27.42 -2.20
CA CYS A 55 -15.14 26.54 -3.16
C CYS A 55 -16.15 25.57 -3.78
N VAL A 56 -16.99 24.97 -2.93
CA VAL A 56 -18.10 24.10 -3.34
C VAL A 56 -19.05 24.85 -4.26
N ALA A 57 -19.47 26.07 -3.91
CA ALA A 57 -20.38 26.88 -4.73
C ALA A 57 -19.85 27.16 -6.15
N CYS A 58 -18.53 27.21 -6.34
CA CYS A 58 -17.92 27.35 -7.66
C CYS A 58 -17.74 26.00 -8.36
N HIS A 59 -17.17 25.00 -7.67
CA HIS A 59 -16.76 23.74 -8.27
C HIS A 59 -17.90 22.73 -8.47
N THR A 60 -19.04 22.90 -7.79
CA THR A 60 -20.29 22.16 -8.06
C THR A 60 -21.24 22.89 -8.99
N ASN A 61 -20.88 24.11 -9.44
CA ASN A 61 -21.68 24.89 -10.37
C ASN A 61 -21.07 24.85 -11.78
N GLN A 62 -21.60 23.93 -12.58
CA GLN A 62 -21.20 23.76 -13.97
C GLN A 62 -21.30 25.06 -14.80
N GLU A 63 -22.40 25.81 -14.69
CA GLU A 63 -22.59 27.05 -15.45
C GLU A 63 -21.55 28.11 -15.08
N LYS A 64 -21.21 28.19 -13.79
CA LYS A 64 -20.17 29.09 -13.29
C LYS A 64 -18.81 28.70 -13.84
N LEU A 65 -18.42 27.42 -13.77
CA LEU A 65 -17.15 26.95 -14.34
C LEU A 65 -17.08 27.20 -15.84
N GLN A 66 -18.14 26.88 -16.58
CA GLN A 66 -18.23 27.15 -18.02
C GLN A 66 -18.07 28.64 -18.35
N SER A 67 -18.61 29.54 -17.51
CA SER A 67 -18.44 31.00 -17.70
C SER A 67 -17.03 31.52 -17.43
N LEU A 68 -16.20 30.74 -16.74
CA LEU A 68 -14.81 31.08 -16.39
C LEU A 68 -13.79 30.47 -17.36
N VAL A 69 -14.20 29.57 -18.25
CA VAL A 69 -13.31 29.00 -19.27
C VAL A 69 -12.92 30.07 -20.27
N ASN A 70 -11.62 30.31 -20.41
CA ASN A 70 -11.06 31.06 -21.54
C ASN A 70 -10.78 30.07 -22.69
N GLU A 71 -11.42 30.24 -23.84
CA GLU A 71 -11.27 29.37 -25.03
C GLU A 71 -9.85 29.36 -25.62
N ASP A 72 -8.96 30.26 -25.16
CA ASP A 72 -7.57 30.40 -25.63
C ASP A 72 -6.55 29.50 -24.88
N GLU A 73 -6.94 28.83 -23.78
CA GLU A 73 -6.08 27.90 -23.03
C GLU A 73 -6.28 26.43 -23.46
N VAL A 74 -6.10 26.14 -24.74
CA VAL A 74 -5.85 24.76 -25.16
C VAL A 74 -4.38 24.47 -24.87
N SER A 75 -4.10 23.88 -23.70
CA SER A 75 -2.78 23.31 -23.45
C SER A 75 -2.56 22.22 -24.50
N PRO A 76 -1.51 22.28 -25.33
CA PRO A 76 -1.21 21.20 -26.25
C PRO A 76 -0.77 20.00 -25.41
N THR A 77 -1.71 19.10 -25.13
CA THR A 77 -1.38 17.78 -24.61
C THR A 77 -0.57 17.08 -25.69
N LEU A 78 0.65 16.70 -25.36
CA LEU A 78 1.52 15.90 -26.22
C LEU A 78 0.94 14.48 -26.28
N ASN A 79 -0.16 14.32 -27.01
CA ASN A 79 -0.96 13.10 -27.06
C ASN A 79 -0.37 12.13 -28.08
N ILE A 80 0.83 11.62 -27.81
CA ILE A 80 1.57 10.80 -28.78
C ILE A 80 1.92 9.39 -28.26
N PHE A 81 1.79 9.09 -26.95
CA PHE A 81 2.32 7.83 -26.39
C PHE A 81 1.40 7.05 -25.44
N SER A 82 0.11 7.36 -25.41
CA SER A 82 -0.73 7.00 -24.27
C SER A 82 -2.14 6.70 -24.73
N GLY A 83 -2.85 5.80 -24.03
CA GLY A 83 -4.21 5.39 -24.39
C GLY A 83 -5.13 6.60 -24.62
N ASP A 84 -6.06 6.47 -25.58
CA ASP A 84 -7.05 7.50 -25.92
C ASP A 84 -7.93 7.80 -24.69
N LEU A 85 -7.48 8.71 -23.82
CA LEU A 85 -8.30 9.22 -22.75
C LEU A 85 -9.46 10.00 -23.37
N PRO A 86 -10.71 9.81 -22.90
CA PRO A 86 -11.84 10.60 -23.37
C PRO A 86 -11.54 12.09 -23.19
N PRO A 87 -11.68 12.93 -24.22
CA PRO A 87 -11.41 14.36 -24.09
C PRO A 87 -12.31 14.96 -23.01
N LEU A 88 -11.74 15.86 -22.20
CA LEU A 88 -12.47 16.65 -21.22
C LEU A 88 -12.41 18.12 -21.60
N GLU A 89 -13.56 18.77 -21.60
CA GLU A 89 -13.65 20.22 -21.67
C GLU A 89 -12.96 20.85 -20.44
N THR A 90 -12.45 22.07 -20.57
CA THR A 90 -11.69 22.74 -19.51
C THR A 90 -12.46 22.82 -18.19
N TRP A 91 -13.77 23.03 -18.23
CA TRP A 91 -14.61 23.08 -17.03
C TRP A 91 -14.79 21.70 -16.38
N GLU A 92 -14.85 20.62 -17.18
CA GLU A 92 -15.06 19.24 -16.70
C GLU A 92 -13.87 18.76 -15.87
N LYS A 93 -12.66 19.23 -16.20
CA LYS A 93 -11.43 18.89 -15.46
C LYS A 93 -11.49 19.26 -13.98
N TYR A 94 -12.31 20.23 -13.60
CA TYR A 94 -12.40 20.78 -12.24
C TYR A 94 -13.79 20.66 -11.61
N PHE A 95 -14.73 20.04 -12.32
CA PHE A 95 -16.12 19.94 -11.87
C PHE A 95 -16.28 18.81 -10.85
N ILE A 96 -16.95 19.13 -9.75
CA ILE A 96 -17.29 18.22 -8.66
C ILE A 96 -18.82 18.12 -8.65
N PRO A 97 -19.43 17.02 -9.09
CA PRO A 97 -20.88 16.93 -9.25
C PRO A 97 -21.60 17.01 -7.89
N ASP A 98 -20.97 16.45 -6.87
CA ASP A 98 -21.45 16.44 -5.50
C ASP A 98 -20.26 16.31 -4.55
N VAL A 99 -20.26 17.01 -3.42
CA VAL A 99 -19.16 16.93 -2.45
C VAL A 99 -19.13 15.62 -1.68
N GLY A 100 -20.23 14.86 -1.67
CA GLY A 100 -20.31 13.55 -1.05
C GLY A 100 -19.39 12.52 -1.68
N VAL A 101 -18.97 12.71 -2.94
CA VAL A 101 -18.03 11.80 -3.62
C VAL A 101 -16.63 11.79 -2.97
N LEU A 102 -16.26 12.82 -2.20
CA LEU A 102 -15.02 12.84 -1.42
C LEU A 102 -15.10 11.90 -0.20
N GLY A 103 -16.30 11.50 0.22
CA GLY A 103 -16.52 10.67 1.40
C GLY A 103 -15.85 11.23 2.65
N MET A 104 -15.06 10.40 3.33
CA MET A 104 -14.30 10.77 4.53
C MET A 104 -13.29 11.91 4.30
N HIS A 105 -12.81 12.12 3.07
CA HIS A 105 -11.87 13.19 2.75
C HIS A 105 -12.52 14.57 2.81
N ASN A 106 -13.85 14.66 2.71
CA ASN A 106 -14.57 15.93 2.84
C ASN A 106 -14.50 16.52 4.26
N VAL A 107 -14.23 15.71 5.29
CA VAL A 107 -14.26 16.12 6.71
C VAL A 107 -13.27 17.25 7.01
N ARG A 108 -12.14 17.30 6.28
CA ARG A 108 -11.16 18.39 6.45
C ARG A 108 -11.50 19.62 5.60
N GLY A 109 -12.39 19.53 4.62
CA GLY A 109 -12.71 20.63 3.70
C GLY A 109 -11.55 20.98 2.75
N CYS A 110 -11.87 21.66 1.64
CA CYS A 110 -10.96 21.83 0.51
C CYS A 110 -9.64 22.55 0.88
N VAL A 111 -9.73 23.60 1.69
CA VAL A 111 -8.59 24.46 2.05
C VAL A 111 -7.52 23.73 2.87
N ASN A 112 -7.90 22.71 3.65
CA ASN A 112 -6.92 21.99 4.46
C ASN A 112 -5.99 21.10 3.62
N CYS A 113 -6.44 20.63 2.45
CA CYS A 113 -5.59 19.89 1.52
C CYS A 113 -4.97 20.82 0.48
N HIS A 114 -5.77 21.69 -0.12
CA HIS A 114 -5.37 22.51 -1.26
C HIS A 114 -4.83 23.89 -0.89
N ALA A 115 -4.78 24.26 0.39
CA ALA A 115 -4.56 25.64 0.82
C ALA A 115 -5.54 26.60 0.11
N GLY A 116 -5.09 27.77 -0.32
CA GLY A 116 -5.98 28.78 -0.90
C GLY A 116 -6.75 29.58 0.15
N VAL A 117 -7.64 30.45 -0.34
CA VAL A 117 -8.43 31.36 0.50
C VAL A 117 -9.90 30.94 0.46
N GLY A 118 -10.38 30.35 1.55
CA GLY A 118 -11.81 30.06 1.73
C GLY A 118 -12.64 31.33 1.99
N GLY A 119 -13.97 31.24 1.80
CA GLY A 119 -14.89 32.34 2.14
C GLY A 119 -14.93 33.52 1.15
N THR A 120 -14.38 33.37 -0.06
CA THR A 120 -14.49 34.35 -1.15
C THR A 120 -15.04 33.71 -2.43
N ASP A 121 -15.80 34.48 -3.22
CA ASP A 121 -16.33 34.08 -4.53
C ASP A 121 -15.46 34.65 -5.69
N ASP A 122 -14.41 35.40 -5.36
CA ASP A 122 -13.45 35.89 -6.34
C ASP A 122 -12.45 34.79 -6.70
N PHE A 123 -12.41 34.44 -7.99
CA PHE A 123 -11.56 33.37 -8.50
C PHE A 123 -10.06 33.59 -8.21
N THR A 124 -9.57 34.84 -8.31
CA THR A 124 -8.14 35.11 -8.14
C THR A 124 -7.76 35.06 -6.66
N GLU A 125 -8.62 35.61 -5.80
CA GLU A 125 -8.44 35.58 -4.36
C GLU A 125 -8.50 34.15 -3.82
N ALA A 126 -9.53 33.36 -4.21
CA ALA A 126 -9.71 31.99 -3.75
C ALA A 126 -8.50 31.09 -4.07
N HIS A 127 -7.87 31.30 -5.22
CA HIS A 127 -6.72 30.51 -5.69
C HIS A 127 -5.35 31.12 -5.35
N THR A 128 -5.30 32.16 -4.53
CA THR A 128 -4.02 32.70 -4.02
C THR A 128 -3.36 31.64 -3.12
N ASP A 129 -2.11 31.27 -3.44
CA ASP A 129 -1.33 30.23 -2.74
C ASP A 129 -1.98 28.82 -2.73
N LEU A 130 -2.84 28.51 -3.71
CA LEU A 130 -3.43 27.18 -3.88
C LEU A 130 -2.37 26.12 -4.27
N ILE A 131 -2.39 25.01 -3.54
CA ILE A 131 -1.65 23.78 -3.86
C ILE A 131 -2.50 22.91 -4.79
N LYS A 132 -2.10 22.84 -6.07
CA LYS A 132 -2.82 22.09 -7.11
C LYS A 132 -2.81 20.57 -6.87
N SER A 133 -1.66 20.03 -6.47
CA SER A 133 -1.50 18.62 -6.11
C SER A 133 -0.97 18.49 -4.67
N PRO A 134 -1.86 18.35 -3.68
CA PRO A 134 -1.47 18.16 -2.28
C PRO A 134 -0.69 16.86 -2.06
N SER A 135 -0.98 15.84 -2.86
CA SER A 135 -0.33 14.52 -2.80
C SER A 135 1.14 14.53 -3.24
N ALA A 136 1.64 15.62 -3.82
CA ALA A 136 3.06 15.80 -4.08
C ALA A 136 3.90 15.88 -2.79
N THR A 137 3.28 16.26 -1.66
CA THR A 137 3.86 16.18 -0.31
C THR A 137 3.03 15.23 0.56
N PRO A 138 3.10 13.91 0.31
CA PRO A 138 2.14 12.95 0.85
C PRO A 138 2.18 12.85 2.37
N ILE A 139 3.34 13.05 3.01
CA ILE A 139 3.47 13.05 4.47
C ILE A 139 2.68 14.22 5.09
N GLU A 140 2.76 15.41 4.51
CA GLU A 140 2.08 16.61 5.02
C GLU A 140 0.57 16.54 4.78
N SER A 141 0.16 16.07 3.62
CA SER A 141 -1.26 16.08 3.20
C SER A 141 -2.04 14.85 3.65
N CYS A 142 -1.40 13.67 3.70
CA CYS A 142 -2.05 12.38 3.92
C CYS A 142 -1.52 11.63 5.16
N GLY A 143 -0.35 12.00 5.69
CA GLY A 143 0.37 11.22 6.71
C GLY A 143 -0.35 11.08 8.05
N ASP A 144 -1.22 12.03 8.40
CA ASP A 144 -2.05 11.95 9.61
C ASP A 144 -3.01 10.75 9.59
N CYS A 145 -3.49 10.35 8.40
CA CYS A 145 -4.49 9.29 8.23
C CYS A 145 -3.91 8.03 7.57
N HIS A 146 -2.91 8.18 6.70
CA HIS A 146 -2.30 7.10 5.93
C HIS A 146 -0.79 6.91 6.21
N PRO A 147 -0.33 6.95 7.48
CA PRO A 147 1.10 6.99 7.80
C PRO A 147 1.88 5.81 7.22
N LYS A 148 1.30 4.60 7.28
CA LYS A 148 1.92 3.38 6.76
C LYS A 148 2.28 3.45 5.27
N ILE A 149 1.48 4.14 4.47
CA ILE A 149 1.69 4.27 3.02
C ILE A 149 2.63 5.44 2.74
N THR A 150 2.39 6.58 3.42
CA THR A 150 3.20 7.79 3.21
C THR A 150 4.65 7.62 3.63
N ASP A 151 4.92 6.80 4.65
CA ASP A 151 6.27 6.52 5.17
C ASP A 151 7.14 5.78 4.15
N VAL A 152 6.54 4.93 3.29
CA VAL A 152 7.26 4.14 2.30
C VAL A 152 7.17 4.70 0.89
N THR A 153 6.30 5.68 0.63
CA THR A 153 6.08 6.28 -0.71
C THR A 153 7.36 6.82 -1.35
N GLY A 154 8.30 7.33 -0.54
CA GLY A 154 9.61 7.79 -1.04
C GLY A 154 10.43 6.71 -1.76
N SER A 155 10.16 5.42 -1.50
CA SER A 155 10.79 4.28 -2.17
C SER A 155 10.11 3.87 -3.48
N SER A 156 8.87 4.31 -3.73
CA SER A 156 8.11 3.98 -4.95
C SER A 156 8.81 4.48 -6.21
N SER A 157 8.94 3.58 -7.19
CA SER A 157 9.51 3.92 -8.51
C SER A 157 8.62 4.90 -9.31
N HIS A 158 7.30 4.88 -9.06
CA HIS A 158 6.37 5.83 -9.69
C HIS A 158 6.47 7.22 -9.07
N PHE A 159 6.83 7.31 -7.78
CA PHE A 159 6.98 8.60 -7.09
C PHE A 159 8.36 9.23 -7.31
N ASN A 160 9.44 8.45 -7.14
CA ASN A 160 10.81 8.97 -7.15
C ASN A 160 11.55 8.85 -8.49
N VAL A 161 11.03 8.03 -9.42
CA VAL A 161 11.62 7.75 -10.75
C VAL A 161 13.12 7.45 -10.74
N ALA A 162 13.63 6.83 -9.67
CA ALA A 162 15.05 6.59 -9.42
C ALA A 162 15.74 5.82 -10.57
N GLY A 163 15.06 4.84 -11.17
CA GLY A 163 15.58 4.09 -12.30
C GLY A 163 15.91 4.95 -13.53
N MET A 164 15.08 5.96 -13.81
CA MET A 164 15.29 6.87 -14.94
C MET A 164 16.37 7.89 -14.63
N THR A 165 16.35 8.49 -13.44
CA THR A 165 17.37 9.46 -13.01
C THR A 165 18.77 8.81 -12.97
N ASN A 166 18.89 7.61 -12.42
CA ASN A 166 20.15 6.86 -12.38
C ASN A 166 20.68 6.56 -13.79
N ALA A 167 19.81 6.14 -14.71
CA ALA A 167 20.21 5.86 -16.09
C ALA A 167 20.70 7.12 -16.82
N LEU A 168 20.07 8.27 -16.59
CA LEU A 168 20.48 9.56 -17.17
C LEU A 168 21.79 10.05 -16.55
N THR A 169 21.92 9.99 -15.22
CA THR A 169 23.16 10.37 -14.52
C THR A 169 24.33 9.49 -14.92
N ALA A 170 24.12 8.18 -15.14
CA ALA A 170 25.15 7.30 -15.65
C ALA A 170 25.61 7.69 -17.07
N ARG A 171 24.73 8.31 -17.88
CA ARG A 171 25.08 8.93 -19.18
C ARG A 171 25.68 10.34 -19.04
N GLY A 172 26.01 10.78 -17.83
CA GLY A 172 26.62 12.07 -17.54
C GLY A 172 25.63 13.24 -17.42
N ALA A 173 24.33 12.97 -17.34
CA ALA A 173 23.34 14.02 -17.15
C ALA A 173 23.50 14.71 -15.80
N ASN A 174 23.63 16.04 -15.81
CA ASN A 174 23.59 16.85 -14.60
C ASN A 174 22.16 17.37 -14.38
N LEU A 175 21.40 16.73 -13.48
CA LEU A 175 20.01 17.13 -13.19
C LEU A 175 19.89 18.51 -12.53
N ALA A 176 20.96 19.05 -11.96
CA ALA A 176 20.99 20.43 -11.47
C ALA A 176 21.16 21.48 -12.58
N ASN A 177 21.47 21.05 -13.82
CA ASN A 177 21.51 21.95 -14.97
C ASN A 177 20.07 22.35 -15.34
N PRO A 178 19.72 23.65 -15.40
CA PRO A 178 18.36 24.09 -15.70
C PRO A 178 17.79 23.58 -17.03
N ASN A 179 18.66 23.38 -18.03
CA ASN A 179 18.24 22.84 -19.33
C ASN A 179 17.92 21.34 -19.23
N MET A 180 18.73 20.58 -18.49
CA MET A 180 18.48 19.16 -18.26
C MET A 180 17.28 18.96 -17.34
N PHE A 181 17.16 19.78 -16.29
CA PHE A 181 15.99 19.85 -15.44
C PHE A 181 14.75 20.09 -16.28
N ARG A 182 14.68 21.15 -17.09
CA ARG A 182 13.53 21.40 -17.98
C ARG A 182 13.22 20.25 -18.96
N ALA A 183 14.24 19.50 -19.37
CA ALA A 183 14.06 18.34 -20.25
C ALA A 183 13.46 17.12 -19.53
N PHE A 184 13.64 17.02 -18.20
CA PHE A 184 13.26 15.86 -17.39
C PHE A 184 12.20 16.15 -16.30
N ASP A 185 11.95 17.42 -15.99
CA ASP A 185 11.21 17.88 -14.81
C ASP A 185 9.77 17.37 -14.77
N GLY A 186 9.48 16.49 -13.81
CA GLY A 186 8.13 16.21 -13.28
C GLY A 186 7.12 15.55 -14.20
N LYS A 187 7.50 15.16 -15.43
CA LYS A 187 6.55 14.58 -16.41
C LYS A 187 6.41 13.07 -16.35
N PHE A 188 7.21 12.41 -15.51
CA PHE A 188 7.37 10.96 -15.50
C PHE A 188 7.08 10.32 -14.14
N ASN A 189 6.91 11.13 -13.09
CA ASN A 189 6.49 10.67 -11.78
C ASN A 189 4.97 10.84 -11.62
N ALA A 190 4.40 10.04 -10.73
CA ALA A 190 3.02 10.12 -10.31
C ALA A 190 2.93 10.28 -8.80
N ASP A 191 2.10 11.21 -8.34
CA ASP A 191 1.72 11.32 -6.93
C ASP A 191 0.41 10.56 -6.65
N CYS A 192 0.02 10.46 -5.37
CA CYS A 192 -1.19 9.70 -4.98
C CYS A 192 -2.45 10.20 -5.68
N GLY A 193 -2.58 11.52 -5.88
CA GLY A 193 -3.74 12.15 -6.53
C GLY A 193 -3.87 11.75 -8.00
N GLN A 194 -2.74 11.65 -8.71
CA GLN A 194 -2.70 11.22 -10.11
C GLN A 194 -3.04 9.74 -10.33
N CYS A 195 -3.09 8.94 -9.25
CA CYS A 195 -3.59 7.56 -9.29
C CYS A 195 -5.02 7.45 -8.75
N HIS A 196 -5.30 8.13 -7.64
CA HIS A 196 -6.52 7.90 -6.87
C HIS A 196 -7.62 8.94 -7.12
N VAL A 197 -7.38 10.05 -7.83
CA VAL A 197 -8.35 11.15 -7.94
C VAL A 197 -8.42 11.75 -9.35
N SER A 198 -7.26 12.01 -9.94
CA SER A 198 -7.11 12.70 -11.22
C SER A 198 -6.33 11.88 -12.23
N ARG A 199 -6.52 12.21 -13.50
CA ARG A 199 -5.68 11.72 -14.59
C ARG A 199 -4.26 12.29 -14.42
N PRO A 200 -3.21 11.62 -14.93
CA PRO A 200 -1.86 12.15 -14.90
C PRO A 200 -1.74 13.53 -15.58
N ASP A 201 -0.95 14.43 -15.00
CA ASP A 201 -0.78 15.79 -15.55
C ASP A 201 -0.11 15.79 -16.92
N SER A 202 0.78 14.83 -17.15
CA SER A 202 1.43 14.58 -18.45
C SER A 202 0.43 14.31 -19.57
N MET A 203 -0.78 13.84 -19.21
CA MET A 203 -1.88 13.53 -20.11
C MET A 203 -2.99 14.58 -20.14
N GLY A 204 -2.70 15.78 -19.62
CA GLY A 204 -3.63 16.90 -19.61
C GLY A 204 -4.51 16.99 -18.36
N GLY A 205 -4.28 16.10 -17.39
CA GLY A 205 -4.90 16.13 -16.06
C GLY A 205 -6.43 16.07 -16.08
N GLY A 206 -7.01 16.51 -14.96
CA GLY A 206 -8.46 16.55 -14.76
C GLY A 206 -8.97 15.38 -13.92
N LEU A 207 -10.07 15.61 -13.22
CA LEU A 207 -10.67 14.63 -12.33
C LEU A 207 -11.20 13.42 -13.09
N ILE A 208 -10.97 12.23 -12.57
CA ILE A 208 -11.46 10.99 -13.17
C ILE A 208 -12.98 10.89 -13.02
N LYS A 209 -13.48 11.11 -11.79
CA LYS A 209 -14.89 11.05 -11.44
C LYS A 209 -15.23 12.05 -10.34
N GLY A 210 -15.15 13.33 -10.66
CA GLY A 210 -15.67 14.38 -9.79
C GLY A 210 -15.00 14.48 -8.41
N HIS A 211 -13.70 14.23 -8.29
CA HIS A 211 -12.93 14.24 -7.03
C HIS A 211 -13.20 13.06 -6.08
N GLU A 212 -13.76 11.97 -6.60
CA GLU A 212 -13.82 10.68 -5.89
C GLU A 212 -12.41 10.11 -5.68
N PHE A 213 -12.15 9.61 -4.47
CA PHE A 213 -10.92 8.91 -4.12
C PHE A 213 -11.09 7.40 -4.36
N PHE A 214 -10.41 6.88 -5.37
CA PHE A 214 -10.42 5.47 -5.72
C PHE A 214 -9.46 4.68 -4.85
N ILE A 215 -9.92 3.61 -4.20
CA ILE A 215 -9.00 2.65 -3.56
C ILE A 215 -8.29 1.83 -4.63
N ASN A 216 -9.07 1.29 -5.58
CA ASN A 216 -8.55 0.61 -6.76
C ASN A 216 -8.58 1.57 -7.94
N THR A 217 -7.39 1.89 -8.44
CA THR A 217 -7.20 2.81 -9.55
C THR A 217 -7.89 2.29 -10.82
N PRO A 218 -8.67 3.12 -11.53
CA PRO A 218 -9.18 2.76 -12.85
C PRO A 218 -8.00 2.71 -13.85
N GLU A 219 -7.52 1.49 -14.09
CA GLU A 219 -6.28 1.22 -14.84
C GLU A 219 -6.31 1.81 -16.25
N ASP A 220 -7.47 1.79 -16.90
CA ASP A 220 -7.71 2.35 -18.24
C ASP A 220 -7.49 3.87 -18.32
N MET A 221 -7.71 4.57 -17.20
CA MET A 221 -7.56 6.02 -17.14
C MET A 221 -6.23 6.48 -16.54
N VAL A 222 -5.54 5.59 -15.81
CA VAL A 222 -4.29 5.93 -15.11
C VAL A 222 -3.11 5.17 -15.70
N CYS A 223 -3.08 3.85 -15.52
CA CYS A 223 -1.96 3.00 -15.96
C CYS A 223 -1.81 3.06 -17.49
N GLU A 224 -2.91 2.87 -18.23
CA GLU A 224 -2.90 2.85 -19.69
C GLU A 224 -2.60 4.23 -20.30
N SER A 225 -2.85 5.29 -19.53
CA SER A 225 -2.53 6.66 -19.95
C SER A 225 -1.03 6.97 -19.86
N CYS A 226 -0.22 6.21 -19.13
CA CYS A 226 1.24 6.37 -19.12
C CYS A 226 1.94 5.22 -19.86
N HIS A 227 1.38 4.02 -19.81
CA HIS A 227 1.97 2.80 -20.36
C HIS A 227 1.33 2.32 -21.68
N GLY A 228 0.43 3.13 -22.25
CA GLY A 228 -0.42 2.79 -23.40
C GLY A 228 0.32 2.32 -24.65
N SER A 229 1.28 3.12 -25.13
CA SER A 229 1.94 2.87 -26.43
C SER A 229 2.81 1.60 -26.49
N VAL A 230 3.26 1.11 -25.34
CA VAL A 230 4.20 -0.02 -25.27
C VAL A 230 3.58 -1.19 -24.54
N VAL A 231 3.20 -1.01 -23.28
CA VAL A 231 2.74 -2.10 -22.42
C VAL A 231 1.33 -2.53 -22.81
N VAL A 232 0.39 -1.59 -22.93
CA VAL A 232 -1.00 -1.92 -23.23
C VAL A 232 -1.16 -2.45 -24.64
N ALA A 233 -0.43 -1.87 -25.60
CA ALA A 233 -0.45 -2.34 -26.98
C ALA A 233 0.02 -3.80 -27.10
N GLU A 234 0.98 -4.21 -26.29
CA GLU A 234 1.42 -5.61 -26.17
C GLU A 234 0.38 -6.45 -25.41
N TYR A 235 -0.04 -6.00 -24.22
CA TYR A 235 -0.91 -6.75 -23.30
C TYR A 235 -2.27 -7.06 -23.88
N LYS A 236 -2.89 -6.07 -24.50
CA LYS A 236 -4.22 -6.18 -25.12
C LYS A 236 -4.17 -6.59 -26.59
N GLY A 237 -2.98 -6.85 -27.15
CA GLY A 237 -2.83 -7.33 -28.54
C GLY A 237 -3.25 -6.31 -29.59
N GLN A 238 -2.87 -5.03 -29.40
CA GLN A 238 -3.16 -3.95 -30.35
C GLN A 238 -2.12 -3.86 -31.47
N ASN A 239 -0.96 -4.52 -31.30
CA ASN A 239 0.07 -4.63 -32.34
C ASN A 239 -0.38 -5.58 -33.45
N GLU A 240 -0.35 -5.11 -34.70
CA GLU A 240 -0.80 -5.90 -35.85
C GLU A 240 -0.01 -7.22 -35.98
N GLY A 241 -0.72 -8.34 -36.05
CA GLY A 241 -0.12 -9.67 -36.22
C GLY A 241 0.47 -10.29 -34.95
N VAL A 242 0.32 -9.64 -33.78
CA VAL A 242 0.81 -10.15 -32.50
C VAL A 242 -0.38 -10.43 -31.59
N LEU A 243 -0.42 -11.63 -31.00
CA LEU A 243 -1.50 -12.01 -30.10
C LEU A 243 -1.40 -11.23 -28.77
N PRO A 244 -2.53 -10.95 -28.11
CA PRO A 244 -2.53 -10.37 -26.76
C PRO A 244 -1.85 -11.30 -25.76
N ASP A 245 -1.55 -10.81 -24.57
CA ASP A 245 -1.11 -11.67 -23.48
C ASP A 245 -2.19 -12.69 -23.09
N VAL A 246 -1.80 -13.92 -22.77
CA VAL A 246 -2.72 -14.98 -22.34
C VAL A 246 -3.32 -14.68 -20.97
N HIS A 247 -2.58 -14.00 -20.10
CA HIS A 247 -3.06 -13.59 -18.78
C HIS A 247 -4.18 -12.56 -18.89
N TRP A 248 -4.09 -11.65 -19.88
CA TRP A 248 -5.20 -10.75 -20.22
C TRP A 248 -6.35 -11.50 -20.90
N SER A 249 -6.07 -12.14 -22.03
CA SER A 249 -7.11 -12.60 -22.97
C SER A 249 -7.85 -13.86 -22.53
N GLN A 250 -7.28 -14.67 -21.64
CA GLN A 250 -7.89 -15.91 -21.15
C GLN A 250 -8.08 -15.94 -19.64
N ALA A 251 -7.15 -15.35 -18.87
CA ALA A 251 -7.25 -15.32 -17.42
C ALA A 251 -7.90 -14.04 -16.86
N GLU A 252 -8.23 -13.08 -17.73
CA GLU A 252 -8.88 -11.81 -17.36
C GLU A 252 -8.14 -11.06 -16.24
N MET A 253 -6.81 -11.21 -16.18
CA MET A 253 -5.96 -10.54 -15.19
C MET A 253 -5.82 -9.06 -15.53
N ASP A 254 -5.93 -8.22 -14.51
CA ASP A 254 -5.65 -6.79 -14.57
C ASP A 254 -4.16 -6.51 -14.26
N CYS A 255 -3.73 -5.24 -14.34
CA CYS A 255 -2.34 -4.89 -14.07
C CYS A 255 -1.94 -5.26 -12.63
N ASN A 256 -2.85 -5.04 -11.67
CA ASN A 256 -2.62 -5.31 -10.24
C ASN A 256 -2.58 -6.82 -9.88
N SER A 257 -3.05 -7.68 -10.79
CA SER A 257 -2.90 -9.14 -10.68
C SER A 257 -1.43 -9.55 -10.71
N CYS A 258 -0.60 -8.81 -11.46
CA CYS A 258 0.85 -9.02 -11.55
C CYS A 258 1.64 -7.99 -10.71
N HIS A 259 1.22 -6.73 -10.72
CA HIS A 259 1.89 -5.64 -10.01
C HIS A 259 1.26 -5.36 -8.65
N LYS A 260 1.96 -5.73 -7.58
CA LYS A 260 1.40 -5.66 -6.22
C LYS A 260 1.55 -4.27 -5.61
N ILE A 261 0.77 -4.02 -4.55
CA ILE A 261 0.67 -2.71 -3.90
C ILE A 261 2.02 -2.14 -3.45
N GLY A 262 2.97 -2.98 -3.01
CA GLY A 262 4.32 -2.56 -2.63
C GLY A 262 5.14 -2.01 -3.79
N GLU A 263 4.90 -2.46 -5.03
CA GLU A 263 5.58 -1.93 -6.22
C GLU A 263 5.06 -0.54 -6.60
N MET A 264 3.80 -0.23 -6.24
CA MET A 264 3.14 1.04 -6.53
C MET A 264 3.37 2.07 -5.41
N HIS A 265 3.07 1.69 -4.17
CA HIS A 265 3.17 2.55 -2.99
C HIS A 265 4.59 2.58 -2.39
N GLY A 266 5.48 1.69 -2.80
CA GLY A 266 6.78 1.48 -2.17
C GLY A 266 6.72 0.44 -1.06
N ASP A 267 7.85 -0.22 -0.83
CA ASP A 267 8.04 -1.28 0.17
C ASP A 267 9.16 -0.94 1.18
N GLY A 268 9.67 0.30 1.12
CA GLY A 268 10.80 0.79 1.91
C GLY A 268 12.16 0.51 1.29
N GLN A 269 12.23 -0.25 0.19
CA GLN A 269 13.45 -0.48 -0.57
C GLN A 269 13.47 0.38 -1.83
N THR A 270 14.46 1.27 -1.93
CA THR A 270 14.66 2.04 -3.16
C THR A 270 15.36 1.17 -4.21
N TYR A 271 14.67 0.91 -5.30
CA TYR A 271 15.21 0.18 -6.44
C TYR A 271 15.99 1.10 -7.37
N THR A 272 17.14 0.64 -7.87
CA THR A 272 18.00 1.49 -8.71
C THR A 272 17.63 1.45 -10.19
N ASN A 273 16.79 0.48 -10.57
CA ASN A 273 16.32 0.25 -11.93
C ASN A 273 15.09 -0.67 -11.94
N SER A 274 14.36 -0.68 -13.06
CA SER A 274 13.12 -1.45 -13.22
C SER A 274 13.29 -2.98 -13.31
N ARG A 275 14.51 -3.52 -13.16
CA ARG A 275 14.77 -4.98 -13.20
C ARG A 275 14.89 -5.60 -11.81
N GLU A 276 14.88 -4.80 -10.75
CA GLU A 276 15.05 -5.31 -9.39
C GLU A 276 13.70 -5.60 -8.70
N SER A 277 12.63 -4.96 -9.21
CA SER A 277 11.22 -5.12 -8.82
C SER A 277 10.42 -5.68 -9.99
N VAL A 278 10.58 -6.98 -10.27
CA VAL A 278 9.78 -7.66 -11.29
C VAL A 278 9.35 -9.03 -10.75
N LEU A 279 8.08 -9.36 -10.99
CA LEU A 279 7.48 -10.68 -10.84
C LEU A 279 8.28 -11.73 -11.65
N ASN A 280 8.62 -12.88 -11.06
CA ASN A 280 9.19 -13.99 -11.82
C ASN A 280 8.08 -14.95 -12.26
N CYS A 281 8.20 -15.51 -13.47
CA CYS A 281 7.22 -16.46 -13.98
C CYS A 281 7.05 -17.67 -13.04
N THR A 282 8.14 -18.10 -12.39
CA THR A 282 8.15 -19.21 -11.44
C THR A 282 7.48 -18.93 -10.10
N ASP A 283 7.16 -17.67 -9.80
CA ASP A 283 6.38 -17.32 -8.62
C ASP A 283 4.91 -17.79 -8.77
N CYS A 284 4.44 -17.97 -10.02
CA CYS A 284 3.10 -18.46 -10.35
C CYS A 284 3.10 -19.80 -11.11
N HIS A 285 4.19 -20.13 -11.82
CA HIS A 285 4.30 -21.34 -12.65
C HIS A 285 5.35 -22.31 -12.09
N ASP A 286 4.89 -23.41 -11.50
CA ASP A 286 5.77 -24.48 -11.02
C ASP A 286 6.39 -25.27 -12.19
N LEU A 287 7.73 -25.31 -12.22
CA LEU A 287 8.50 -26.02 -13.24
C LEU A 287 9.08 -27.35 -12.72
N THR A 288 8.91 -27.69 -11.44
CA THR A 288 9.51 -28.89 -10.82
C THR A 288 8.99 -30.20 -11.42
N ASP A 289 7.72 -30.23 -11.84
CA ASP A 289 7.08 -31.36 -12.52
C ASP A 289 6.83 -31.11 -14.03
N SER A 290 7.59 -30.20 -14.64
CA SER A 290 7.40 -29.89 -16.06
C SER A 290 7.87 -31.03 -16.98
N ASP A 291 6.92 -31.67 -17.67
CA ASP A 291 7.17 -32.65 -18.76
C ASP A 291 7.79 -32.02 -20.04
N VAL A 292 7.94 -30.69 -20.10
CA VAL A 292 8.52 -29.98 -21.24
C VAL A 292 10.05 -30.00 -21.18
N GLU A 293 10.68 -30.84 -22.02
CA GLU A 293 12.15 -31.00 -22.10
C GLU A 293 12.88 -29.66 -22.26
N GLN A 294 12.30 -28.72 -23.00
CA GLN A 294 12.88 -27.40 -23.27
C GLN A 294 13.14 -26.59 -21.99
N HIS A 295 12.35 -26.77 -20.93
CA HIS A 295 12.57 -26.09 -19.64
C HIS A 295 13.83 -26.58 -18.92
N GLN A 296 14.29 -27.80 -19.21
CA GLN A 296 15.49 -28.40 -18.60
C GLN A 296 16.77 -28.12 -19.41
N ILE A 297 16.66 -27.92 -20.71
CA ILE A 297 17.84 -27.72 -21.58
C ILE A 297 18.14 -26.24 -21.88
N HIS A 298 17.24 -25.31 -21.55
CA HIS A 298 17.41 -23.86 -21.75
C HIS A 298 17.48 -23.07 -20.44
N GLU A 299 18.20 -23.58 -19.44
CA GLU A 299 18.41 -22.92 -18.14
C GLU A 299 19.06 -21.53 -18.26
N GLU A 300 19.84 -21.29 -19.33
CA GLU A 300 20.52 -20.01 -19.58
C GLU A 300 19.68 -18.99 -20.36
N VAL A 301 18.41 -19.28 -20.67
CA VAL A 301 17.55 -18.45 -21.54
C VAL A 301 16.33 -17.96 -20.76
N ALA A 302 16.05 -16.67 -20.82
CA ALA A 302 14.87 -16.08 -20.17
C ALA A 302 13.56 -16.63 -20.77
N CYS A 303 12.55 -16.88 -19.92
CA CYS A 303 11.27 -17.46 -20.32
C CYS A 303 10.60 -16.69 -21.47
N GLN A 304 10.69 -15.36 -21.44
CA GLN A 304 10.10 -14.47 -22.44
C GLN A 304 10.65 -14.71 -23.86
N VAL A 305 11.88 -15.24 -24.00
CA VAL A 305 12.45 -15.59 -25.31
C VAL A 305 11.60 -16.65 -26.02
N CYS A 306 11.05 -17.60 -25.25
CA CYS A 306 10.15 -18.63 -25.78
C CYS A 306 8.69 -18.20 -25.73
N HIS A 307 8.29 -17.40 -24.74
CA HIS A 307 6.89 -17.14 -24.46
C HIS A 307 6.36 -15.80 -24.97
N SER A 308 7.18 -14.90 -25.51
CA SER A 308 6.67 -13.68 -26.16
C SER A 308 6.02 -14.03 -27.50
N ALA A 309 4.79 -13.54 -27.72
CA ALA A 309 3.98 -13.88 -28.90
C ALA A 309 4.54 -13.40 -30.25
N GLY A 310 5.53 -12.52 -30.24
CA GLY A 310 6.14 -11.97 -31.45
C GLY A 310 6.79 -10.62 -31.23
N ALA A 311 6.99 -9.90 -32.34
CA ALA A 311 7.60 -8.57 -32.34
C ALA A 311 6.89 -7.60 -31.40
N TYR A 312 7.66 -6.75 -30.75
CA TYR A 312 7.18 -5.83 -29.72
C TYR A 312 7.75 -4.43 -29.97
N THR A 313 7.19 -3.43 -29.28
CA THR A 313 7.51 -2.03 -29.57
C THR A 313 8.95 -1.71 -29.17
N ASN A 314 9.72 -1.11 -30.08
CA ASN A 314 11.07 -0.59 -29.87
C ASN A 314 11.09 0.90 -30.19
N CYS A 315 11.79 1.68 -29.36
CA CYS A 315 11.75 3.14 -29.41
C CYS A 315 13.17 3.68 -29.61
N SER A 316 13.60 3.92 -30.84
CA SER A 316 14.98 4.36 -31.12
C SER A 316 15.15 5.88 -31.23
N GLY A 317 14.08 6.66 -31.13
CA GLY A 317 14.15 8.12 -31.25
C GLY A 317 12.92 8.88 -30.75
N CYS A 318 12.05 8.24 -29.97
CA CYS A 318 10.74 8.80 -29.63
C CYS A 318 10.79 10.07 -28.78
N HIS A 319 11.91 10.40 -28.13
CA HIS A 319 12.07 11.63 -27.34
C HIS A 319 12.94 12.70 -28.01
N VAL A 320 13.33 12.52 -29.28
CA VAL A 320 14.03 13.55 -30.05
C VAL A 320 12.98 14.49 -30.65
N SER A 321 12.96 15.75 -30.20
CA SER A 321 12.08 16.79 -30.75
C SER A 321 12.82 17.64 -31.78
N ASP A 322 12.29 17.75 -33.00
CA ASP A 322 12.61 18.82 -33.96
C ASP A 322 11.48 19.90 -33.97
N GLU A 323 11.56 20.88 -34.87
CA GLU A 323 10.51 21.93 -35.03
C GLU A 323 9.17 21.37 -35.56
N GLU A 324 9.11 20.11 -35.99
CA GLU A 324 7.99 19.46 -36.67
C GLU A 324 7.30 18.38 -35.80
N GLY A 325 7.90 18.00 -34.67
CA GLY A 325 7.35 17.06 -33.69
C GLY A 325 8.02 15.69 -33.75
N MET A 326 7.49 14.73 -32.98
CA MET A 326 8.06 13.38 -32.91
C MET A 326 7.64 12.57 -34.14
N THR A 327 8.58 11.95 -34.84
CA THR A 327 8.26 11.11 -36.01
C THR A 327 7.88 9.69 -35.58
N LEU A 328 6.76 9.18 -36.08
CA LEU A 328 6.32 7.78 -35.86
C LEU A 328 7.33 6.76 -36.40
N ASP A 329 8.21 7.16 -37.32
CA ASP A 329 9.31 6.34 -37.85
C ASP A 329 10.29 5.86 -36.76
N SER A 330 10.28 6.50 -35.57
CA SER A 330 11.10 6.14 -34.41
C SER A 330 10.56 4.97 -33.57
N MET A 331 9.33 4.51 -33.83
CA MET A 331 8.72 3.33 -33.21
C MET A 331 8.66 2.18 -34.21
N GLN A 332 9.30 1.06 -33.88
CA GLN A 332 9.36 -0.12 -34.75
C GLN A 332 8.97 -1.37 -33.95
N LEU A 333 8.20 -2.27 -34.56
CA LEU A 333 7.99 -3.60 -34.01
C LEU A 333 9.16 -4.49 -34.41
N ASP A 334 9.87 -5.03 -33.43
CA ASP A 334 10.99 -5.95 -33.66
C ASP A 334 11.08 -6.98 -32.52
N PHE A 335 11.74 -8.10 -32.79
CA PHE A 335 12.00 -9.17 -31.83
C PHE A 335 13.50 -9.44 -31.78
N LYS A 336 14.13 -9.14 -30.64
CA LYS A 336 15.59 -9.29 -30.50
C LYS A 336 16.00 -10.00 -29.23
N ILE A 337 16.80 -11.03 -29.38
CA ILE A 337 17.48 -11.78 -28.33
C ILE A 337 18.88 -11.19 -28.17
N GLY A 338 19.15 -10.61 -27.01
CA GLY A 338 20.44 -10.05 -26.64
C GLY A 338 21.10 -10.83 -25.50
N LEU A 339 22.35 -10.45 -25.21
CA LEU A 339 23.05 -10.89 -24.00
C LEU A 339 22.56 -10.10 -22.79
N ASN A 340 22.50 -10.78 -21.64
CA ASN A 340 22.26 -10.12 -20.38
C ASN A 340 23.52 -9.41 -19.88
N ALA A 341 23.61 -8.10 -20.11
CA ALA A 341 24.74 -7.29 -19.68
C ALA A 341 24.82 -7.07 -18.16
N ASN A 342 23.77 -7.42 -17.40
CA ASN A 342 23.72 -7.27 -15.95
C ASN A 342 22.90 -8.42 -15.31
N PRO A 343 23.48 -9.63 -15.18
CA PRO A 343 22.81 -10.76 -14.55
C PRO A 343 22.64 -10.51 -13.05
N THR A 344 21.47 -10.86 -12.53
CA THR A 344 21.15 -10.83 -11.10
C THR A 344 20.62 -12.19 -10.66
N GLU A 345 20.44 -12.39 -9.36
CA GLU A 345 19.83 -13.63 -8.86
C GLU A 345 18.41 -13.85 -9.41
N LYS A 346 17.61 -12.77 -9.51
CA LYS A 346 16.26 -12.81 -10.11
C LYS A 346 16.27 -12.93 -11.64
N HIS A 347 17.34 -12.47 -12.29
CA HIS A 347 17.49 -12.51 -13.75
C HIS A 347 18.86 -13.09 -14.15
N PRO A 348 19.08 -14.40 -13.94
CA PRO A 348 20.41 -15.02 -14.07
C PRO A 348 20.77 -15.39 -15.52
N TRP A 349 19.81 -15.34 -16.44
CA TRP A 349 19.95 -15.86 -17.80
C TRP A 349 21.04 -15.16 -18.59
N THR A 350 21.74 -15.92 -19.44
CA THR A 350 22.71 -15.41 -20.43
C THR A 350 22.01 -14.69 -21.57
N TYR A 351 20.89 -15.26 -22.06
CA TYR A 351 20.12 -14.73 -23.18
C TYR A 351 18.75 -14.25 -22.72
N GLN A 352 18.34 -13.08 -23.19
CA GLN A 352 17.07 -12.46 -22.85
C GLN A 352 16.55 -11.63 -24.03
N LEU A 353 15.25 -11.31 -24.03
CA LEU A 353 14.73 -10.33 -24.96
C LEU A 353 15.23 -8.94 -24.62
N VAL A 354 15.51 -8.12 -25.64
CA VAL A 354 15.99 -6.75 -25.51
C VAL A 354 15.15 -5.77 -26.31
N ARG A 355 14.97 -4.57 -25.76
CA ARG A 355 14.26 -3.45 -26.37
C ARG A 355 15.18 -2.25 -26.48
N HIS A 356 15.11 -1.55 -27.60
CA HIS A 356 15.71 -0.23 -27.72
C HIS A 356 14.91 0.79 -26.90
N VAL A 357 15.54 1.41 -25.90
CA VAL A 357 14.91 2.46 -25.08
C VAL A 357 14.97 3.82 -25.78
N PRO A 358 14.03 4.76 -25.54
CA PRO A 358 13.89 6.00 -26.30
C PRO A 358 14.98 7.03 -25.98
N VAL A 359 16.24 6.70 -26.27
CA VAL A 359 17.39 7.55 -26.04
C VAL A 359 18.41 7.39 -27.17
N THR A 360 18.93 8.53 -27.60
CA THR A 360 19.94 8.75 -28.63
C THR A 360 20.92 9.80 -28.12
N THR A 361 22.05 9.98 -28.81
CA THR A 361 23.05 10.99 -28.43
C THR A 361 22.51 12.43 -28.44
N ASP A 362 21.41 12.67 -29.16
CA ASP A 362 20.79 13.98 -29.37
C ASP A 362 19.38 14.12 -28.75
N THR A 363 18.94 13.18 -27.91
CA THR A 363 17.61 13.20 -27.26
C THR A 363 17.25 14.55 -26.63
N PHE A 364 18.22 15.22 -26.00
CA PHE A 364 17.99 16.51 -25.34
C PHE A 364 18.59 17.71 -26.10
N ALA A 365 18.92 17.55 -27.39
CA ALA A 365 19.56 18.60 -28.19
C ALA A 365 18.74 19.90 -28.26
N ALA A 366 17.40 19.80 -28.25
CA ALA A 366 16.50 20.96 -28.20
C ALA A 366 16.62 21.78 -26.91
N TYR A 367 17.07 21.16 -25.81
CA TYR A 367 17.20 21.80 -24.50
C TYR A 367 18.62 22.33 -24.27
N GLY A 368 19.63 21.74 -24.90
CA GLY A 368 21.00 22.21 -24.84
C GLY A 368 21.98 21.26 -25.53
N ASN A 369 23.20 21.76 -25.75
CA ASN A 369 24.25 20.97 -26.37
C ASN A 369 24.85 19.96 -25.38
N ASN A 370 25.00 18.70 -25.82
CA ASN A 370 25.75 17.66 -25.13
C ASN A 370 25.32 17.42 -23.66
N LEU A 371 24.01 17.28 -23.43
CA LEU A 371 23.47 17.04 -22.09
C LEU A 371 23.68 15.60 -21.58
N LEU A 372 24.13 14.69 -22.46
CA LEU A 372 24.51 13.29 -22.15
C LEU A 372 25.97 13.02 -22.56
N PRO A 373 26.96 13.65 -21.90
CA PRO A 373 28.36 13.58 -22.33
C PRO A 373 28.97 12.17 -22.23
N ASP A 374 28.46 11.32 -21.34
CA ASP A 374 28.96 9.96 -21.11
C ASP A 374 27.99 8.92 -21.66
N PHE A 375 27.41 9.20 -22.84
CA PHE A 375 26.35 8.41 -23.45
C PHE A 375 26.66 6.90 -23.49
N ASP A 376 27.92 6.52 -23.74
CA ASP A 376 28.32 5.12 -23.89
C ASP A 376 28.29 4.28 -22.62
N ASN A 377 28.09 4.88 -21.44
CA ASN A 377 28.09 4.15 -20.17
C ASN A 377 26.88 3.23 -19.97
N VAL A 378 25.79 3.48 -20.70
CA VAL A 378 24.54 2.71 -20.57
C VAL A 378 24.11 2.20 -21.94
N PRO A 379 23.82 0.90 -22.11
CA PRO A 379 23.27 0.38 -23.37
C PRO A 379 21.96 1.06 -23.78
N THR A 380 21.75 1.26 -25.08
CA THR A 380 20.45 1.70 -25.63
C THR A 380 19.51 0.51 -25.81
N TRP A 381 20.05 -0.67 -26.10
CA TRP A 381 19.33 -1.93 -26.02
C TRP A 381 19.42 -2.49 -24.59
N LYS A 382 18.28 -2.60 -23.92
CA LYS A 382 18.18 -3.12 -22.56
C LYS A 382 17.25 -4.32 -22.53
N GLY A 383 17.53 -5.30 -21.67
CA GLY A 383 16.62 -6.44 -21.61
C GLY A 383 15.25 -6.05 -21.07
N THR A 384 14.23 -6.67 -21.64
CA THR A 384 12.83 -6.29 -21.55
C THR A 384 11.96 -7.51 -21.25
N SER A 385 10.80 -7.26 -20.68
CA SER A 385 9.73 -8.24 -20.49
C SER A 385 8.53 -7.77 -21.31
N PRO A 386 8.40 -8.17 -22.59
CA PRO A 386 7.25 -7.81 -23.41
C PRO A 386 5.97 -8.37 -22.78
N HIS A 387 4.90 -7.59 -22.80
CA HIS A 387 3.64 -7.97 -22.16
C HIS A 387 2.75 -8.70 -23.17
N ASN A 388 3.25 -9.75 -23.80
CA ASN A 388 2.51 -10.48 -24.85
C ASN A 388 2.73 -11.99 -24.72
N ILE A 389 2.68 -12.49 -23.48
CA ILE A 389 3.01 -13.86 -23.15
C ILE A 389 1.98 -14.83 -23.72
N GLN A 390 2.46 -15.90 -24.35
CA GLN A 390 1.68 -16.99 -24.91
C GLN A 390 2.34 -18.33 -24.59
N LYS A 391 1.50 -19.36 -24.42
CA LYS A 391 1.99 -20.73 -24.18
C LYS A 391 2.69 -21.29 -25.43
N ILE A 392 2.13 -21.03 -26.61
CA ILE A 392 2.68 -21.45 -27.91
C ILE A 392 2.95 -20.20 -28.73
N THR A 393 4.17 -20.06 -29.22
CA THR A 393 4.66 -18.90 -29.97
C THR A 393 5.37 -19.38 -31.24
N PRO A 394 5.53 -18.51 -32.25
CA PRO A 394 6.35 -18.84 -33.41
C PRO A 394 7.75 -19.32 -33.03
N GLN A 395 8.35 -18.78 -31.97
CA GLN A 395 9.69 -19.16 -31.52
C GLN A 395 9.75 -20.55 -30.90
N ASN A 396 8.76 -20.92 -30.08
CA ASN A 396 8.80 -22.18 -29.33
C ASN A 396 8.15 -23.38 -30.06
N GLU A 397 7.56 -23.17 -31.24
CA GLU A 397 6.99 -24.24 -32.06
C GLU A 397 8.01 -25.29 -32.51
N THR A 398 9.22 -24.85 -32.91
CA THR A 398 10.30 -25.76 -33.31
C THR A 398 11.67 -25.20 -32.94
N CYS A 399 12.66 -26.07 -32.68
CA CYS A 399 14.01 -25.61 -32.37
C CYS A 399 14.66 -24.81 -33.52
N GLY A 400 14.23 -25.03 -34.75
CA GLY A 400 14.70 -24.30 -35.94
C GLY A 400 14.33 -22.82 -35.91
N ASN A 401 13.18 -22.49 -35.32
CA ASN A 401 12.66 -21.11 -35.27
C ASN A 401 13.50 -20.19 -34.38
N CYS A 402 14.46 -20.72 -33.62
CA CYS A 402 15.49 -19.92 -32.94
C CYS A 402 16.89 -20.23 -33.47
N HIS A 403 17.29 -21.51 -33.53
CA HIS A 403 18.67 -21.87 -33.85
C HIS A 403 19.04 -21.73 -35.33
N SER A 404 18.05 -21.68 -36.23
CA SER A 404 18.25 -21.45 -37.67
C SER A 404 17.91 -20.02 -38.10
N GLU A 405 17.52 -19.16 -37.16
CA GLU A 405 17.02 -17.80 -37.42
C GLU A 405 17.99 -16.75 -36.81
N PRO A 406 19.10 -16.44 -37.51
CA PRO A 406 20.09 -15.50 -37.00
C PRO A 406 19.51 -14.09 -36.78
N ASP A 407 18.46 -13.73 -37.51
CA ASP A 407 17.86 -12.40 -37.47
C ASP A 407 17.11 -12.10 -36.17
N LEU A 408 16.78 -13.13 -35.37
CA LEU A 408 16.22 -12.96 -34.03
C LEU A 408 17.25 -12.48 -33.00
N PHE A 409 18.55 -12.59 -33.28
CA PHE A 409 19.59 -12.16 -32.35
C PHE A 409 20.02 -10.73 -32.63
N LEU A 410 20.25 -9.95 -31.57
CA LEU A 410 20.78 -8.59 -31.68
C LEU A 410 22.24 -8.65 -32.13
N GLN A 411 22.46 -8.37 -33.41
CA GLN A 411 23.77 -8.47 -34.05
C GLN A 411 24.39 -7.08 -34.30
N PRO A 412 25.71 -6.99 -34.59
CA PRO A 412 26.35 -5.71 -34.88
C PRO A 412 25.68 -4.91 -36.02
N LYS A 413 25.03 -5.60 -36.98
CA LYS A 413 24.31 -4.97 -38.09
C LYS A 413 23.03 -4.24 -37.65
N ASP A 414 22.49 -4.56 -36.48
CA ASP A 414 21.25 -4.00 -35.94
C ASP A 414 21.53 -2.75 -35.08
N ILE A 415 22.80 -2.44 -34.82
CA ILE A 415 23.21 -1.33 -33.95
C ILE A 415 23.60 -0.11 -34.80
N ALA A 416 23.02 1.05 -34.46
CA ALA A 416 23.44 2.31 -35.06
C ALA A 416 24.92 2.59 -34.76
N GLN A 417 25.65 3.16 -35.73
CA GLN A 417 27.10 3.35 -35.61
C GLN A 417 27.52 4.16 -34.36
N ALA A 418 26.67 5.11 -33.94
CA ALA A 418 26.88 5.93 -32.74
C ALA A 418 26.70 5.17 -31.43
N GLU A 419 26.12 3.97 -31.45
CA GLU A 419 25.73 3.19 -30.26
C GLU A 419 26.49 1.85 -30.15
N VAL A 420 27.43 1.61 -31.06
CA VAL A 420 28.22 0.36 -31.08
C VAL A 420 28.98 0.17 -29.77
N THR A 421 29.54 1.25 -29.21
CA THR A 421 30.27 1.22 -27.94
C THR A 421 29.34 0.90 -26.78
N SER A 422 28.21 1.61 -26.67
CA SER A 422 27.25 1.45 -25.56
C SER A 422 26.61 0.07 -25.50
N ASN A 423 26.39 -0.57 -26.67
CA ASN A 423 25.73 -1.87 -26.75
C ASN A 423 26.67 -3.07 -26.85
N ALA A 424 28.00 -2.88 -26.78
CA ALA A 424 28.97 -3.95 -26.97
C ALA A 424 28.76 -5.17 -26.04
N LYS A 425 28.17 -4.95 -24.84
CA LYS A 425 27.88 -6.01 -23.86
C LYS A 425 26.56 -6.75 -24.11
N VAL A 426 25.67 -6.22 -24.95
CA VAL A 426 24.33 -6.76 -25.21
C VAL A 426 24.26 -7.48 -26.57
N VAL A 427 25.18 -7.16 -27.48
CA VAL A 427 25.26 -7.74 -28.82
C VAL A 427 25.71 -9.20 -28.80
N VAL A 428 24.99 -10.05 -29.53
CA VAL A 428 25.33 -11.46 -29.75
C VAL A 428 26.22 -11.58 -30.98
N SER A 429 27.53 -11.60 -30.76
CA SER A 429 28.52 -11.70 -31.85
C SER A 429 28.70 -13.12 -32.40
N ARG A 430 28.26 -14.14 -31.66
CA ARG A 430 28.29 -15.54 -32.05
C ARG A 430 26.99 -16.22 -31.65
N LEU A 431 26.29 -16.78 -32.63
CA LEU A 431 25.03 -17.46 -32.41
C LEU A 431 25.23 -18.74 -31.58
N PRO A 432 24.31 -19.04 -30.65
CA PRO A 432 24.33 -20.28 -29.90
C PRO A 432 24.08 -21.48 -30.83
N LYS A 433 24.92 -22.51 -30.71
CA LYS A 433 24.77 -23.75 -31.48
C LYS A 433 23.70 -24.63 -30.87
N MET A 434 23.03 -25.45 -31.70
CA MET A 434 22.08 -26.44 -31.22
C MET A 434 22.83 -27.57 -30.47
N ALA A 435 22.26 -28.04 -29.35
CA ALA A 435 22.79 -29.18 -28.61
C ALA A 435 22.87 -30.41 -29.54
N GLY A 436 24.09 -30.94 -29.75
CA GLY A 436 24.36 -32.03 -30.70
C GLY A 436 25.28 -31.66 -31.88
N GLU A 437 25.46 -30.37 -32.17
CA GLU A 437 26.42 -29.90 -33.21
C GLU A 437 27.88 -29.79 -32.72
N LEU A 438 28.16 -30.20 -31.48
CA LEU A 438 29.51 -30.23 -30.90
C LEU A 438 30.47 -31.24 -31.56
N GLY A 439 30.05 -31.95 -32.61
CA GLY A 439 30.82 -32.98 -33.29
C GLY A 439 31.85 -32.53 -34.33
N GLN A 440 32.01 -31.23 -34.63
CA GLN A 440 32.98 -30.77 -35.65
C GLN A 440 33.64 -29.41 -35.35
N ALA A 441 33.99 -29.13 -34.09
CA ALA A 441 34.96 -28.07 -33.82
C ALA A 441 36.38 -28.64 -33.89
N GLU A 442 37.13 -28.20 -34.90
CA GLU A 442 38.54 -28.53 -35.11
C GLU A 442 39.36 -28.37 -33.82
N ALA A 443 40.24 -29.34 -33.60
CA ALA A 443 41.16 -29.40 -32.48
C ALA A 443 42.06 -28.15 -32.43
N ALA A 444 41.71 -27.21 -31.56
CA ALA A 444 42.67 -26.25 -31.02
C ALA A 444 43.24 -26.84 -29.72
N SER A 445 44.39 -27.50 -29.87
CA SER A 445 45.22 -28.05 -28.81
C SER A 445 45.55 -27.04 -27.70
N ILE A 446 45.23 -27.40 -26.45
CA ILE A 446 45.93 -26.88 -25.26
C ILE A 446 46.48 -28.07 -24.45
N VAL A 447 47.71 -27.88 -24.01
CA VAL A 447 48.67 -28.84 -23.46
C VAL A 447 48.52 -28.93 -21.93
N HIS A 448 48.60 -30.16 -21.44
CA HIS A 448 48.59 -30.76 -20.08
C HIS A 448 49.53 -30.14 -19.00
N PRO A 449 49.29 -30.36 -17.68
CA PRO A 449 49.85 -31.55 -16.98
C PRO A 449 48.95 -32.22 -15.91
N LEU A 450 48.94 -33.55 -15.92
CA LEU A 450 48.45 -34.43 -14.85
C LEU A 450 49.51 -34.53 -13.72
N GLU A 451 49.14 -34.13 -12.51
CA GLU A 451 49.63 -34.76 -11.27
C GLU A 451 48.48 -34.78 -10.24
N GLY A 452 48.05 -35.99 -9.84
CA GLY A 452 47.14 -36.24 -8.72
C GLY A 452 45.74 -36.71 -9.12
N TYR A 453 45.32 -37.83 -8.53
CA TYR A 453 43.99 -38.48 -8.59
C TYR A 453 43.72 -39.47 -9.75
N SER A 454 44.40 -40.62 -9.69
CA SER A 454 43.80 -41.88 -10.13
C SER A 454 42.88 -42.41 -9.01
N ASN A 455 41.55 -42.25 -9.10
CA ASN A 455 40.64 -42.92 -8.16
C ASN A 455 39.31 -43.38 -8.76
N CYS A 456 39.26 -43.63 -10.07
CA CYS A 456 38.03 -44.14 -10.70
C CYS A 456 37.83 -45.66 -10.46
N THR A 457 38.86 -46.41 -10.04
CA THR A 457 38.76 -47.87 -9.86
C THR A 457 38.58 -48.33 -8.42
N SER A 458 38.60 -47.41 -7.44
CA SER A 458 38.34 -47.74 -6.03
C SER A 458 36.86 -47.97 -5.72
N CYS A 459 35.95 -47.47 -6.57
CA CYS A 459 34.50 -47.60 -6.39
C CYS A 459 33.82 -48.50 -7.45
N HIS A 460 34.54 -48.94 -8.48
CA HIS A 460 33.99 -49.78 -9.55
C HIS A 460 34.54 -51.21 -9.48
N GLN A 461 33.99 -52.02 -8.57
CA GLN A 461 33.94 -53.48 -8.76
C GLN A 461 32.51 -53.87 -9.12
N VAL A 462 32.33 -54.36 -10.34
CA VAL A 462 31.04 -54.77 -10.88
C VAL A 462 30.58 -56.05 -10.18
N GLY A 463 29.47 -55.97 -9.42
CA GLY A 463 28.62 -57.12 -9.11
C GLY A 463 28.58 -57.67 -7.68
N VAL A 464 29.07 -56.95 -6.65
CA VAL A 464 28.85 -57.37 -5.24
C VAL A 464 28.50 -56.15 -4.37
N PRO A 465 27.38 -56.14 -3.62
CA PRO A 465 27.05 -55.05 -2.70
C PRO A 465 27.91 -55.14 -1.43
N ASN A 466 28.63 -54.07 -1.10
CA ASN A 466 29.29 -53.91 0.20
C ASN A 466 28.31 -53.26 1.19
N PRO A 467 28.17 -53.76 2.43
CA PRO A 467 27.35 -53.09 3.44
C PRO A 467 28.02 -51.80 3.92
N ILE A 468 27.30 -50.68 3.79
CA ILE A 468 27.74 -49.36 4.26
C ILE A 468 27.20 -49.16 5.68
N PRO A 469 28.06 -48.98 6.71
CA PRO A 469 27.57 -48.66 8.05
C PRO A 469 27.18 -47.18 8.11
N HIS A 470 25.91 -46.89 8.41
CA HIS A 470 25.42 -45.52 8.64
C HIS A 470 24.70 -45.41 9.99
N THR A 471 24.73 -44.21 10.59
CA THR A 471 24.03 -43.88 11.83
C THR A 471 22.66 -43.25 11.53
N LEU A 472 21.63 -43.54 12.33
CA LEU A 472 20.21 -43.16 12.12
C LEU A 472 19.86 -41.66 12.23
N LYS A 473 20.82 -40.74 12.04
CA LYS A 473 20.55 -39.29 12.04
C LYS A 473 20.53 -38.82 10.58
N ASN A 474 19.38 -38.30 10.13
CA ASN A 474 19.03 -37.88 8.76
C ASN A 474 18.36 -38.98 7.89
N MET A 475 17.07 -39.24 8.13
CA MET A 475 16.25 -40.20 7.37
C MET A 475 16.10 -39.85 5.88
N SER A 476 16.31 -38.59 5.48
CA SER A 476 16.26 -38.12 4.08
C SER A 476 17.31 -38.80 3.19
N ASP A 477 18.46 -39.15 3.76
CA ASP A 477 19.60 -39.67 3.00
C ASP A 477 19.36 -41.13 2.55
N CYS A 478 18.37 -41.81 3.15
CA CYS A 478 17.95 -43.15 2.76
C CYS A 478 17.24 -43.17 1.40
N PHE A 479 16.47 -42.13 1.07
CA PHE A 479 15.76 -42.02 -0.21
C PHE A 479 16.72 -41.93 -1.40
N PHE A 480 17.93 -41.38 -1.20
CA PHE A 480 18.93 -41.22 -2.26
C PHE A 480 19.23 -42.53 -3.02
N CYS A 481 19.33 -43.66 -2.31
CA CYS A 481 19.57 -44.97 -2.92
C CYS A 481 18.27 -45.75 -3.18
N HIS A 482 17.30 -45.68 -2.27
CA HIS A 482 16.08 -46.49 -2.32
C HIS A 482 14.98 -45.90 -3.22
N GLN A 483 14.98 -44.62 -3.57
CA GLN A 483 14.00 -44.02 -4.48
C GLN A 483 14.24 -44.45 -5.93
N ASN A 484 15.50 -44.69 -6.29
CA ASN A 484 15.91 -45.05 -7.65
C ASN A 484 16.27 -46.54 -7.80
N GLY A 485 16.29 -47.31 -6.71
CA GLY A 485 16.61 -48.75 -6.72
C GLY A 485 18.08 -49.06 -7.06
N ILE A 486 18.98 -48.09 -6.89
CA ILE A 486 20.38 -48.22 -7.27
C ILE A 486 21.13 -48.89 -6.11
N GLY A 487 21.31 -50.21 -6.19
CA GLY A 487 22.07 -51.00 -5.21
C GLY A 487 21.32 -51.38 -3.93
N ALA A 488 20.06 -50.95 -3.78
CA ALA A 488 19.14 -51.34 -2.70
C ALA A 488 17.69 -51.48 -3.23
N PRO A 489 16.80 -52.24 -2.55
CA PRO A 489 15.40 -52.40 -3.00
C PRO A 489 14.66 -51.06 -3.06
N LYS A 490 13.87 -50.84 -4.12
CA LYS A 490 13.13 -49.59 -4.31
C LYS A 490 11.98 -49.48 -3.31
N PHE A 491 11.77 -48.30 -2.70
CA PHE A 491 10.59 -48.08 -1.85
C PHE A 491 9.30 -48.06 -2.69
N PRO A 492 8.18 -48.58 -2.17
CA PRO A 492 6.87 -48.39 -2.78
C PRO A 492 6.51 -46.91 -2.90
N GLY A 493 5.72 -46.56 -3.92
CA GLY A 493 5.41 -45.17 -4.27
C GLY A 493 4.47 -44.44 -3.31
N GLY A 494 3.93 -45.12 -2.29
CA GLY A 494 3.05 -44.52 -1.28
C GLY A 494 2.92 -45.37 -0.02
N HIS A 495 2.49 -44.76 1.09
CA HIS A 495 2.42 -45.39 2.41
C HIS A 495 1.49 -46.61 2.49
N ASN A 496 0.45 -46.67 1.65
CA ASN A 496 -0.52 -47.77 1.63
C ASN A 496 0.06 -49.10 1.12
N ASP A 497 1.23 -49.06 0.47
CA ASP A 497 1.89 -50.23 -0.11
C ASP A 497 2.98 -50.82 0.80
N PHE A 498 3.19 -50.25 2.00
CA PHE A 498 4.11 -50.81 2.99
C PHE A 498 3.40 -51.90 3.82
N ALA A 499 3.90 -53.14 3.77
CA ALA A 499 3.49 -54.16 4.72
C ALA A 499 4.20 -53.94 6.07
N VAL A 500 3.60 -54.40 7.16
CA VAL A 500 4.20 -54.32 8.52
C VAL A 500 5.58 -54.97 8.55
N ASP A 501 5.79 -56.03 7.77
CA ASP A 501 7.06 -56.72 7.65
C ASP A 501 8.14 -55.84 6.97
N ASP A 502 7.74 -54.90 6.09
CA ASP A 502 8.65 -53.95 5.43
C ASP A 502 9.17 -52.89 6.43
N CYS A 503 8.35 -52.52 7.41
CA CYS A 503 8.75 -51.62 8.49
C CYS A 503 9.79 -52.28 9.42
N GLN A 504 9.65 -53.59 9.65
CA GLN A 504 10.55 -54.37 10.52
C GLN A 504 11.94 -54.62 9.93
N LEU A 505 12.13 -54.41 8.62
CA LEU A 505 13.45 -54.48 7.97
C LEU A 505 14.42 -53.41 8.49
N CYS A 506 13.89 -52.27 8.95
CA CYS A 506 14.67 -51.15 9.47
C CYS A 506 14.43 -50.90 10.97
N HIS A 507 13.27 -51.32 11.49
CA HIS A 507 12.88 -51.16 12.89
C HIS A 507 12.72 -52.53 13.58
N GLU A 508 13.82 -53.07 14.11
CA GLU A 508 13.74 -54.25 14.98
C GLU A 508 13.02 -53.86 16.29
N LEU A 509 11.90 -54.52 16.57
CA LEU A 509 11.27 -54.44 17.89
C LEU A 509 12.22 -55.07 18.90
N ALA A 510 12.65 -54.29 19.88
CA ALA A 510 13.59 -54.74 20.91
C ALA A 510 13.01 -55.95 21.69
N GLU A 511 13.51 -57.15 21.41
CA GLU A 511 13.42 -58.30 22.30
C GLU A 511 14.29 -58.03 23.54
N ASP A 512 13.71 -57.36 24.55
CA ASP A 512 14.03 -57.52 25.98
C ASP A 512 13.40 -56.37 26.79
N ALA A 513 12.06 -56.28 26.77
CA ALA A 513 11.34 -55.63 27.87
C ALA A 513 11.32 -56.60 29.07
N LYS A 514 12.43 -56.66 29.81
CA LYS A 514 12.45 -57.28 31.13
C LYS A 514 11.43 -56.57 32.02
N GLU A 515 10.47 -57.36 32.47
CA GLU A 515 9.47 -57.01 33.48
C GLU A 515 10.08 -56.19 34.63
N ILE A 516 9.58 -54.97 34.83
CA ILE A 516 9.68 -54.27 36.11
C ILE A 516 8.27 -54.27 36.72
N PRO A 517 8.11 -54.68 38.00
CA PRO A 517 6.84 -55.13 38.53
C PRO A 517 5.92 -53.94 38.81
N VAL A 518 4.67 -54.11 38.42
CA VAL A 518 3.56 -53.30 38.87
C VAL A 518 3.36 -53.54 40.37
N ASN A 519 3.36 -52.49 41.19
CA ASN A 519 2.68 -52.53 42.48
C ASN A 519 1.73 -51.32 42.56
N PRO A 520 0.41 -51.54 42.75
CA PRO A 520 -0.60 -50.51 42.68
C PRO A 520 -0.87 -49.95 44.07
N THR A 521 -0.59 -48.68 44.34
CA THR A 521 -1.37 -47.88 45.30
C THR A 521 -0.91 -46.43 45.39
N ALA A 522 -1.91 -45.56 45.61
CA ALA A 522 -1.87 -44.17 46.05
C ALA A 522 -1.54 -43.11 44.97
N THR A 523 -2.62 -42.62 44.38
CA THR A 523 -2.81 -41.21 43.98
C THR A 523 -2.22 -40.24 44.99
N PRO A 524 -1.31 -39.35 44.58
CA PRO A 524 -1.29 -37.99 45.09
C PRO A 524 -2.07 -37.13 44.10
N ASP A 525 -3.18 -36.57 44.58
CA ASP A 525 -3.80 -35.38 43.98
C ASP A 525 -2.72 -34.31 43.85
N VAL A 526 -2.17 -34.16 42.65
CA VAL A 526 -1.44 -32.96 42.24
C VAL A 526 -2.40 -32.24 41.32
N GLU A 527 -3.13 -31.30 41.92
CA GLU A 527 -3.90 -30.29 41.24
C GLU A 527 -2.92 -29.45 40.41
N ILE A 528 -2.77 -29.80 39.13
CA ILE A 528 -2.05 -28.97 38.16
C ILE A 528 -3.06 -27.90 37.74
N THR A 529 -3.05 -26.78 38.46
CA THR A 529 -3.72 -25.56 38.00
C THR A 529 -3.04 -25.12 36.69
N PRO A 530 -3.78 -25.07 35.57
CA PRO A 530 -3.22 -24.52 34.34
C PRO A 530 -3.06 -23.01 34.56
N ILE A 531 -1.82 -22.51 34.51
CA ILE A 531 -1.57 -21.09 34.36
C ILE A 531 -1.70 -20.79 32.87
N VAL A 532 -2.95 -20.79 32.39
CA VAL A 532 -3.33 -19.94 31.27
C VAL A 532 -3.30 -18.52 31.85
N PRO A 533 -2.71 -17.50 31.19
CA PRO A 533 -3.15 -16.15 31.48
C PRO A 533 -4.60 -16.10 31.03
N GLU A 534 -5.54 -16.39 31.93
CA GLU A 534 -6.90 -15.93 31.79
C GLU A 534 -6.79 -14.40 31.70
N THR A 535 -6.74 -13.87 30.48
CA THR A 535 -7.57 -12.70 30.22
C THR A 535 -9.00 -13.16 30.45
N THR A 536 -9.42 -13.17 31.71
CA THR A 536 -10.83 -13.07 32.06
C THR A 536 -11.30 -11.78 31.40
N THR A 537 -11.75 -11.88 30.16
CA THR A 537 -12.75 -10.96 29.65
C THR A 537 -13.92 -11.15 30.59
N ILE A 538 -14.03 -10.28 31.59
CA ILE A 538 -15.25 -10.15 32.36
C ILE A 538 -16.29 -9.73 31.34
N ARG A 539 -17.02 -10.69 30.75
CA ARG A 539 -18.22 -10.38 29.98
C ARG A 539 -19.20 -9.82 30.99
N TYR A 540 -19.30 -8.49 31.04
CA TYR A 540 -20.29 -7.83 31.86
C TYR A 540 -21.66 -8.33 31.40
N LYS A 541 -22.33 -9.09 32.26
CA LYS A 541 -23.70 -9.54 32.03
C LYS A 541 -24.62 -8.55 32.73
N LEU A 542 -25.61 -8.01 32.01
CA LEU A 542 -26.65 -7.19 32.63
C LEU A 542 -27.31 -7.98 33.77
N SER A 543 -27.54 -7.33 34.91
CA SER A 543 -28.29 -7.93 36.02
C SER A 543 -29.74 -8.21 35.62
N GLU A 544 -30.44 -9.08 36.35
CA GLU A 544 -31.87 -9.35 36.12
C GLU A 544 -32.71 -8.05 36.17
N ASP A 545 -32.37 -7.13 37.07
CA ASP A 545 -33.04 -5.83 37.18
C ASP A 545 -32.75 -4.92 35.98
N GLU A 546 -31.55 -4.98 35.40
CA GLU A 546 -31.20 -4.23 34.18
C GLU A 546 -31.87 -4.83 32.93
N MET A 547 -31.95 -6.16 32.81
CA MET A 547 -32.68 -6.81 31.72
C MET A 547 -34.19 -6.50 31.81
N ALA A 548 -34.76 -6.50 33.03
CA ALA A 548 -36.15 -6.14 33.26
C ALA A 548 -36.47 -4.66 32.96
N SER A 549 -35.45 -3.80 32.81
CA SER A 549 -35.63 -2.41 32.40
C SER A 549 -35.76 -2.21 30.88
N VAL A 550 -35.46 -3.23 30.09
CA VAL A 550 -35.68 -3.23 28.64
C VAL A 550 -37.16 -3.49 28.36
N GLU A 551 -37.82 -2.58 27.66
CA GLU A 551 -39.27 -2.63 27.38
C GLU A 551 -39.71 -3.96 26.74
N CYS A 552 -38.83 -4.58 25.94
CA CYS A 552 -39.08 -5.85 25.26
C CYS A 552 -39.04 -7.07 26.20
N TYR A 553 -38.44 -6.98 27.40
CA TYR A 553 -38.22 -8.13 28.29
C TYR A 553 -39.53 -8.76 28.78
N GLU A 554 -40.58 -7.98 28.97
CA GLU A 554 -41.86 -8.51 29.48
C GLU A 554 -42.43 -9.63 28.60
N CYS A 555 -42.18 -9.56 27.28
CA CYS A 555 -42.72 -10.51 26.29
C CYS A 555 -41.63 -11.35 25.59
N HIS A 556 -40.42 -10.81 25.40
CA HIS A 556 -39.31 -11.43 24.67
C HIS A 556 -38.16 -11.80 25.61
N GLN A 557 -38.48 -12.51 26.69
CA GLN A 557 -37.51 -12.85 27.75
C GLN A 557 -36.30 -13.63 27.19
N THR A 558 -36.53 -14.58 26.28
CA THR A 558 -35.46 -15.41 25.72
C THR A 558 -34.50 -14.55 24.90
N GLU A 559 -35.04 -13.75 23.99
CA GLU A 559 -34.24 -12.92 23.09
C GLU A 559 -33.44 -11.84 23.86
N VAL A 560 -34.04 -11.25 24.89
CA VAL A 560 -33.36 -10.26 25.75
C VAL A 560 -32.28 -10.92 26.62
N GLU A 561 -32.52 -12.12 27.16
CA GLU A 561 -31.49 -12.87 27.89
C GLU A 561 -30.30 -13.24 27.00
N GLU A 562 -30.55 -13.56 25.74
CA GLU A 562 -29.50 -13.83 24.75
C GLU A 562 -28.73 -12.55 24.41
N TRP A 563 -29.44 -11.47 24.07
CA TRP A 563 -28.83 -10.17 23.75
C TRP A 563 -28.00 -9.61 24.91
N ALA A 564 -28.43 -9.81 26.16
CA ALA A 564 -27.71 -9.38 27.35
C ALA A 564 -26.34 -10.07 27.55
N MET A 565 -26.05 -11.12 26.78
CA MET A 565 -24.74 -11.79 26.74
C MET A 565 -23.82 -11.24 25.65
N SER A 566 -24.33 -10.37 24.79
CA SER A 566 -23.59 -9.77 23.67
C SER A 566 -22.84 -8.50 24.10
N ASN A 567 -21.81 -8.15 23.34
CA ASN A 567 -21.06 -6.90 23.54
C ASN A 567 -21.93 -5.65 23.25
N HIS A 568 -23.01 -5.77 22.47
CA HIS A 568 -23.94 -4.68 22.18
C HIS A 568 -24.68 -4.20 23.43
N SER A 569 -25.06 -5.14 24.30
CA SER A 569 -25.76 -4.85 25.56
C SER A 569 -24.95 -4.02 26.57
N VAL A 570 -23.64 -3.92 26.34
CA VAL A 570 -22.66 -3.22 27.20
C VAL A 570 -21.77 -2.28 26.41
N ALA A 571 -22.17 -1.90 25.20
CA ALA A 571 -21.35 -1.13 24.27
C ALA A 571 -20.80 0.18 24.89
N ALA A 572 -21.61 0.94 25.63
CA ALA A 572 -21.19 2.16 26.31
C ALA A 572 -20.58 1.92 27.71
N LYS A 573 -20.64 0.68 28.23
CA LYS A 573 -20.13 0.30 29.56
C LYS A 573 -18.83 -0.48 29.51
N ASN A 574 -18.32 -0.78 28.31
CA ASN A 574 -17.08 -1.53 28.14
C ASN A 574 -15.88 -0.71 28.69
N GLU A 575 -15.04 -1.31 29.54
CA GLU A 575 -13.90 -0.62 30.16
C GLU A 575 -12.90 -0.07 29.13
N ASN A 576 -12.68 -0.78 28.01
CA ASN A 576 -11.81 -0.28 26.94
C ASN A 576 -12.42 0.94 26.24
N PHE A 577 -13.74 0.92 26.02
CA PHE A 577 -14.45 2.07 25.50
C PHE A 577 -14.34 3.26 26.47
N LEU A 578 -14.62 3.07 27.76
CA LEU A 578 -14.56 4.14 28.75
C LEU A 578 -13.15 4.73 28.91
N GLN A 579 -12.11 3.90 28.84
CA GLN A 579 -10.71 4.37 28.91
C GLN A 579 -10.30 5.23 27.72
N VAL A 580 -10.82 4.94 26.51
CA VAL A 580 -10.58 5.76 25.32
C VAL A 580 -11.48 7.00 25.34
N TRP A 581 -12.74 6.82 25.73
CA TRP A 581 -13.75 7.87 25.86
C TRP A 581 -13.33 8.99 26.83
N GLU A 582 -12.68 8.65 27.94
CA GLU A 582 -12.17 9.64 28.90
C GLU A 582 -10.93 10.40 28.41
N LYS A 583 -10.23 9.90 27.38
CA LYS A 583 -8.98 10.48 26.85
C LYS A 583 -9.18 11.34 25.60
N GLU A 584 -10.22 11.08 24.82
CA GLU A 584 -10.50 11.77 23.56
C GLU A 584 -11.45 12.96 23.75
N GLU A 585 -11.18 14.10 23.10
CA GLU A 585 -12.01 15.32 23.19
C GLU A 585 -13.31 15.27 22.35
N TYR A 586 -13.56 14.18 21.63
CA TYR A 586 -14.67 14.00 20.69
C TYR A 586 -15.83 13.16 21.27
N PHE A 587 -16.57 13.74 22.22
CA PHE A 587 -17.66 13.07 22.97
C PHE A 587 -18.97 12.81 22.19
N GLY A 588 -19.03 13.08 20.88
CA GLY A 588 -20.28 12.93 20.11
C GLY A 588 -20.33 11.68 19.23
N GLU A 589 -19.28 11.47 18.44
CA GLU A 589 -19.27 10.46 17.38
C GLU A 589 -19.29 9.03 17.90
N CYS A 590 -18.65 8.74 19.04
CA CYS A 590 -18.68 7.37 19.55
C CYS A 590 -20.04 6.99 20.15
N LEU A 591 -20.86 7.95 20.62
CA LEU A 591 -22.21 7.65 21.11
C LEU A 591 -23.14 7.22 19.97
N ARG A 592 -22.85 7.59 18.72
CA ARG A 592 -23.61 7.14 17.55
C ARG A 592 -23.66 5.61 17.43
N CYS A 593 -22.57 4.94 17.79
CA CYS A 593 -22.46 3.48 17.70
C CYS A 593 -22.57 2.78 19.05
N HIS A 594 -22.32 3.49 20.16
CA HIS A 594 -22.30 2.90 21.51
C HIS A 594 -23.59 3.16 22.32
N THR A 595 -24.55 3.91 21.77
CA THR A 595 -25.85 4.17 22.39
C THR A 595 -26.99 4.01 21.38
N THR A 596 -28.22 3.92 21.88
CA THR A 596 -29.40 3.81 21.04
C THR A 596 -30.13 5.15 20.96
N GLY A 597 -30.52 5.54 19.75
CA GLY A 597 -31.30 6.75 19.51
C GLY A 597 -30.51 8.02 19.81
N TYR A 598 -29.19 7.99 19.56
CA TYR A 598 -28.33 9.15 19.73
C TYR A 598 -28.71 10.25 18.75
N ASP A 599 -28.99 11.44 19.28
CA ASP A 599 -29.26 12.64 18.52
C ASP A 599 -28.03 13.56 18.57
N LYS A 600 -27.39 13.73 17.41
CA LYS A 600 -26.13 14.48 17.29
C LYS A 600 -26.26 15.97 17.62
N ASP A 601 -27.45 16.54 17.50
CA ASP A 601 -27.69 17.98 17.64
C ASP A 601 -27.91 18.36 19.11
N SER A 602 -28.53 17.46 19.89
CA SER A 602 -28.76 17.60 21.33
C SER A 602 -27.70 16.93 22.19
N GLY A 603 -26.98 15.93 21.65
CA GLY A 603 -26.05 15.08 22.39
C GLY A 603 -26.73 14.10 23.35
N GLU A 604 -28.07 13.97 23.25
CA GLU A 604 -28.86 13.05 24.06
C GLU A 604 -29.02 11.70 23.36
N TYR A 605 -29.25 10.64 24.12
CA TYR A 605 -29.56 9.30 23.62
C TYR A 605 -30.73 8.71 24.40
N ALA A 606 -31.48 7.81 23.76
CA ALA A 606 -32.64 7.16 24.37
C ALA A 606 -32.22 6.05 25.36
N PHE A 607 -31.15 5.32 25.07
CA PHE A 607 -30.63 4.27 25.94
C PHE A 607 -29.10 4.21 25.91
N ALA A 608 -28.49 4.08 27.09
CA ALA A 608 -27.06 3.84 27.20
C ALA A 608 -26.80 2.38 26.86
N ASN A 609 -26.04 2.11 25.79
CA ASN A 609 -25.83 0.83 25.07
C ASN A 609 -26.68 0.66 23.79
N VAL A 610 -26.37 -0.38 23.01
CA VAL A 610 -27.07 -0.74 21.77
C VAL A 610 -28.18 -1.74 22.11
N ASP A 611 -29.42 -1.27 22.10
CA ASP A 611 -30.61 -2.04 22.49
C ASP A 611 -31.36 -2.64 21.28
N CYS A 612 -32.55 -3.18 21.54
CA CYS A 612 -33.38 -3.82 20.53
C CYS A 612 -33.77 -2.88 19.37
N VAL A 613 -34.10 -1.61 19.65
CA VAL A 613 -34.57 -0.66 18.61
C VAL A 613 -33.41 -0.01 17.85
N ALA A 614 -32.17 -0.27 18.24
CA ALA A 614 -31.01 0.07 17.41
C ALA A 614 -30.94 -0.79 16.14
N CYS A 615 -31.40 -2.05 16.23
CA CYS A 615 -31.40 -2.97 15.09
C CYS A 615 -32.79 -3.21 14.51
N HIS A 616 -33.81 -3.24 15.37
CA HIS A 616 -35.21 -3.38 14.96
C HIS A 616 -35.85 -2.00 14.83
N ASN A 617 -36.99 -1.94 14.13
CA ASN A 617 -37.77 -0.70 14.08
C ASN A 617 -38.30 -0.31 15.48
N ASN A 618 -38.88 0.88 15.62
CA ASN A 618 -39.57 1.26 16.86
C ASN A 618 -40.82 0.42 17.10
N LEU A 619 -41.15 0.17 18.37
CA LEU A 619 -42.37 -0.55 18.75
C LEU A 619 -43.61 0.22 18.28
N VAL A 620 -44.49 -0.45 17.53
CA VAL A 620 -45.74 0.11 16.98
C VAL A 620 -46.97 -0.53 17.61
N GLU A 621 -48.09 0.19 17.62
CA GLU A 621 -49.39 -0.33 18.09
C GLU A 621 -49.83 -1.54 17.24
N GLY A 622 -50.24 -2.64 17.88
CA GLY A 622 -50.57 -3.90 17.20
C GLY A 622 -49.34 -4.75 16.83
N HIS A 623 -48.18 -4.53 17.48
CA HIS A 623 -46.96 -5.31 17.27
C HIS A 623 -47.22 -6.83 17.26
N GLY A 624 -46.89 -7.47 16.14
CA GLY A 624 -47.05 -8.91 15.93
C GLY A 624 -48.44 -9.38 15.47
N GLU A 625 -49.38 -8.47 15.20
CA GLU A 625 -50.71 -8.83 14.68
C GLU A 625 -50.65 -9.20 13.18
N ASN A 626 -49.81 -8.52 12.40
CA ASN A 626 -49.62 -8.74 10.96
C ASN A 626 -48.14 -8.54 10.55
N ASP A 627 -47.75 -9.00 9.36
CA ASP A 627 -46.37 -8.88 8.82
C ASP A 627 -45.84 -7.43 8.88
N ASP A 628 -46.67 -6.43 8.56
CA ASP A 628 -46.29 -4.99 8.58
C ASP A 628 -46.04 -4.43 10.00
N THR A 629 -46.42 -5.17 11.04
CA THR A 629 -46.26 -4.81 12.47
C THR A 629 -45.24 -5.70 13.16
N THR A 630 -44.60 -6.62 12.42
CA THR A 630 -43.49 -7.43 12.93
C THR A 630 -42.18 -6.66 12.85
N MET A 631 -41.33 -6.87 13.85
CA MET A 631 -40.07 -6.15 14.01
C MET A 631 -38.98 -6.94 13.29
N SER A 632 -38.91 -6.80 11.96
CA SER A 632 -37.88 -7.44 11.14
C SER A 632 -36.68 -6.53 10.96
N ILE A 633 -35.49 -7.12 10.88
CA ILE A 633 -34.28 -6.44 10.41
C ILE A 633 -34.17 -6.56 8.88
N PRO A 634 -33.60 -5.57 8.19
CA PRO A 634 -33.29 -5.69 6.77
C PRO A 634 -32.39 -6.89 6.45
N VAL A 635 -32.65 -7.57 5.34
CA VAL A 635 -31.81 -8.70 4.86
C VAL A 635 -30.51 -8.24 4.20
N ASP A 636 -30.39 -6.95 3.91
CA ASP A 636 -29.30 -6.30 3.17
C ASP A 636 -28.11 -5.86 4.05
N GLN A 637 -28.12 -6.22 5.34
CA GLN A 637 -27.07 -5.91 6.34
C GLN A 637 -26.88 -4.42 6.67
N SER A 638 -27.68 -3.52 6.10
CA SER A 638 -27.58 -2.06 6.31
C SER A 638 -27.46 -1.69 7.78
N VAL A 639 -28.31 -2.28 8.62
CA VAL A 639 -28.33 -2.11 10.08
C VAL A 639 -27.02 -2.44 10.78
N CYS A 640 -26.23 -3.39 10.26
CA CYS A 640 -24.94 -3.75 10.83
C CYS A 640 -23.86 -2.75 10.41
N ILE A 641 -23.94 -2.25 9.17
CA ILE A 641 -22.93 -1.40 8.53
C ILE A 641 -22.90 -0.02 9.18
N ASP A 642 -24.03 0.47 9.67
CA ASP A 642 -24.15 1.78 10.33
C ASP A 642 -23.17 1.95 11.50
N CYS A 643 -22.77 0.85 12.14
CA CYS A 643 -21.77 0.83 13.21
C CYS A 643 -20.48 0.09 12.84
N HIS A 644 -20.55 -0.97 12.03
CA HIS A 644 -19.42 -1.83 11.66
C HIS A 644 -18.86 -1.54 10.25
N GLU A 645 -18.84 -0.27 9.85
CA GLU A 645 -18.40 0.18 8.52
C GLU A 645 -17.00 -0.35 8.15
N PHE A 646 -16.05 -0.28 9.09
CA PHE A 646 -14.68 -0.73 8.86
C PHE A 646 -14.61 -2.24 8.55
N THR A 647 -15.24 -3.06 9.39
CA THR A 647 -15.30 -4.52 9.19
C THR A 647 -16.07 -4.87 7.91
N HIS A 648 -17.13 -4.13 7.58
CA HIS A 648 -17.84 -4.29 6.30
C HIS A 648 -16.95 -3.95 5.10
N ASN A 649 -16.11 -2.92 5.19
CA ASN A 649 -15.20 -2.55 4.11
C ASN A 649 -14.13 -3.63 3.87
N GLU A 650 -13.62 -4.28 4.93
CA GLU A 650 -12.76 -5.46 4.79
C GLU A 650 -13.51 -6.69 4.22
N TRP A 651 -14.75 -6.91 4.65
CA TRP A 651 -15.55 -8.03 4.14
C TRP A 651 -15.83 -7.89 2.65
N ARG A 652 -16.17 -6.66 2.20
CA ARG A 652 -16.57 -6.38 0.81
C ARG A 652 -15.50 -6.75 -0.21
N ILE A 653 -14.22 -6.75 0.17
CA ILE A 653 -13.10 -7.12 -0.73
C ILE A 653 -12.83 -8.63 -0.76
N GLY A 654 -13.51 -9.42 0.07
CA GLY A 654 -13.35 -10.87 0.12
C GLY A 654 -14.29 -11.62 -0.82
N ALA A 655 -13.88 -12.83 -1.24
CA ALA A 655 -14.67 -13.68 -2.14
C ALA A 655 -16.07 -14.03 -1.60
N HIS A 656 -16.27 -14.01 -0.28
CA HIS A 656 -17.59 -14.26 0.31
C HIS A 656 -18.58 -13.12 0.03
N ALA A 657 -18.13 -11.86 0.00
CA ALA A 657 -18.96 -10.73 -0.39
C ALA A 657 -19.32 -10.78 -1.88
N GLU A 658 -18.37 -11.15 -2.76
CA GLU A 658 -18.60 -11.34 -4.20
C GLU A 658 -19.70 -12.40 -4.46
N ASN A 659 -19.81 -13.38 -3.57
CA ASN A 659 -20.79 -14.46 -3.65
C ASN A 659 -22.11 -14.18 -2.89
N ASN A 660 -22.37 -12.90 -2.55
CA ASN A 660 -23.57 -12.46 -1.82
C ASN A 660 -23.74 -13.17 -0.45
N ILE A 661 -22.64 -13.53 0.20
CA ILE A 661 -22.66 -13.99 1.58
C ILE A 661 -22.60 -12.76 2.49
N ASN A 662 -23.49 -12.74 3.47
CA ASN A 662 -23.76 -11.60 4.34
C ASN A 662 -23.37 -11.93 5.81
N CYS A 663 -23.18 -10.93 6.67
CA CYS A 663 -22.80 -11.12 8.08
C CYS A 663 -23.67 -12.16 8.79
N ILE A 664 -24.99 -12.12 8.56
CA ILE A 664 -25.96 -13.02 9.20
C ILE A 664 -25.94 -14.47 8.67
N ASN A 665 -25.19 -14.75 7.60
CA ASN A 665 -24.93 -16.12 7.15
C ASN A 665 -23.94 -16.82 8.08
N CYS A 666 -23.07 -16.05 8.75
CA CYS A 666 -22.06 -16.57 9.67
C CYS A 666 -22.37 -16.27 11.13
N HIS A 667 -22.84 -15.06 11.45
CA HIS A 667 -23.12 -14.60 12.82
C HIS A 667 -24.57 -14.84 13.26
N GLU A 668 -24.75 -15.07 14.57
CA GLU A 668 -26.07 -14.98 15.21
C GLU A 668 -26.37 -13.53 15.61
N ARG A 669 -27.65 -13.13 15.58
CA ARG A 669 -28.05 -11.72 15.77
C ARG A 669 -28.22 -11.32 17.24
N HIS A 670 -28.55 -12.29 18.11
CA HIS A 670 -28.78 -12.02 19.54
C HIS A 670 -27.67 -12.56 20.43
N LYS A 671 -26.61 -13.16 19.86
CA LYS A 671 -25.50 -13.74 20.62
C LYS A 671 -24.19 -13.34 19.98
N PRO A 672 -23.10 -13.26 20.75
CA PRO A 672 -21.77 -12.93 20.22
C PRO A 672 -21.16 -14.05 19.35
N ASP A 673 -21.87 -15.16 19.15
CA ASP A 673 -21.35 -16.36 18.50
C ASP A 673 -21.75 -16.44 17.01
N THR A 674 -21.04 -17.29 16.28
CA THR A 674 -21.44 -17.74 14.95
C THR A 674 -22.65 -18.68 15.01
N ARG A 675 -23.39 -18.83 13.90
CA ARG A 675 -24.58 -19.70 13.81
C ARG A 675 -24.30 -21.17 14.12
N LEU A 676 -23.05 -21.59 13.88
CA LEU A 676 -22.51 -22.91 14.19
C LEU A 676 -21.11 -22.74 14.79
N PRO A 677 -20.58 -23.73 15.53
CA PRO A 677 -19.16 -23.77 15.87
C PRO A 677 -18.31 -23.53 14.62
N LYS A 678 -17.25 -22.73 14.74
CA LYS A 678 -16.53 -22.10 13.64
C LYS A 678 -16.13 -23.11 12.55
N GLU A 679 -15.60 -24.27 12.93
CA GLU A 679 -15.14 -25.32 12.00
C GLU A 679 -16.33 -25.91 11.23
N LYS A 680 -17.44 -26.16 11.94
CA LYS A 680 -18.67 -26.70 11.35
C LYS A 680 -19.38 -25.70 10.43
N LEU A 681 -19.24 -24.40 10.72
CA LEU A 681 -19.81 -23.34 9.91
C LEU A 681 -19.18 -23.36 8.51
N CYS A 682 -17.84 -23.31 8.44
CA CYS A 682 -17.10 -23.23 7.18
C CYS A 682 -17.34 -24.45 6.28
N ILE A 683 -17.25 -25.67 6.85
CA ILE A 683 -17.41 -26.92 6.10
C ILE A 683 -18.85 -27.18 5.64
N THR A 684 -19.83 -26.40 6.12
CA THR A 684 -21.22 -26.49 5.62
C THR A 684 -21.30 -26.07 4.15
N CYS A 685 -20.43 -25.16 3.71
CA CYS A 685 -20.32 -24.72 2.32
C CYS A 685 -19.04 -25.24 1.64
N HIS A 686 -17.96 -25.41 2.39
CA HIS A 686 -16.67 -25.85 1.88
C HIS A 686 -16.36 -27.30 2.27
N SER A 687 -17.10 -28.24 1.68
CA SER A 687 -16.95 -29.68 1.98
C SER A 687 -15.66 -30.31 1.43
N ASP A 688 -15.00 -29.65 0.47
CA ASP A 688 -13.95 -30.24 -0.35
C ASP A 688 -12.52 -29.80 0.07
N ILE A 689 -12.38 -29.18 1.26
CA ILE A 689 -11.11 -28.59 1.72
C ILE A 689 -10.04 -29.64 2.13
N GLU A 690 -10.41 -30.92 2.23
CA GLU A 690 -9.54 -31.97 2.79
C GLU A 690 -8.42 -32.47 1.84
N ASP A 691 -8.27 -31.94 0.63
CA ASP A 691 -7.39 -32.54 -0.39
C ASP A 691 -6.01 -31.87 -0.56
N ASN A 692 -5.70 -30.79 0.16
CA ASN A 692 -4.39 -30.11 0.05
C ASN A 692 -3.50 -30.30 1.28
N PHE A 693 -2.20 -30.15 1.08
CA PHE A 693 -1.17 -30.39 2.11
C PHE A 693 -1.38 -29.52 3.35
N THR A 694 -1.68 -28.22 3.18
CA THR A 694 -1.81 -27.28 4.29
C THR A 694 -2.96 -27.66 5.23
N HIS A 695 -4.14 -27.97 4.70
CA HIS A 695 -5.30 -28.34 5.52
C HIS A 695 -5.18 -29.75 6.12
N ASN A 696 -4.47 -30.67 5.43
CA ASN A 696 -4.19 -32.01 5.96
C ASN A 696 -3.15 -32.03 7.08
N THR A 697 -2.22 -31.08 7.08
CA THR A 697 -1.18 -31.00 8.11
C THR A 697 -1.58 -30.13 9.31
N HIS A 698 -2.57 -29.25 9.16
CA HIS A 698 -3.05 -28.33 10.20
C HIS A 698 -4.48 -28.66 10.67
N GLN A 699 -4.83 -29.95 10.74
CA GLN A 699 -6.16 -30.41 11.17
C GLN A 699 -6.52 -30.04 12.63
N THR A 700 -5.55 -29.60 13.43
CA THR A 700 -5.73 -29.19 14.83
C THR A 700 -5.89 -27.68 15.01
N THR A 701 -5.86 -26.91 13.93
CA THR A 701 -5.96 -25.43 13.93
C THR A 701 -7.34 -25.01 13.42
N ASP A 702 -7.95 -23.98 14.01
CA ASP A 702 -9.27 -23.51 13.56
C ASP A 702 -9.12 -22.77 12.22
N CYS A 703 -10.12 -22.84 11.35
CA CYS A 703 -10.07 -22.19 10.03
C CYS A 703 -9.76 -20.68 10.14
N ILE A 704 -10.30 -20.04 11.17
CA ILE A 704 -10.17 -18.60 11.39
C ILE A 704 -8.77 -18.20 11.87
N ASP A 705 -7.97 -19.11 12.40
CA ASP A 705 -6.62 -18.78 12.88
C ASP A 705 -5.69 -18.44 11.70
N CYS A 706 -5.99 -18.99 10.52
CA CYS A 706 -5.32 -18.64 9.27
C CYS A 706 -6.16 -17.69 8.41
N HIS A 707 -7.47 -17.94 8.29
CA HIS A 707 -8.31 -17.16 7.38
C HIS A 707 -8.80 -15.84 7.98
N MET A 708 -8.80 -15.65 9.29
CA MET A 708 -9.18 -14.38 9.92
C MET A 708 -8.11 -13.95 10.93
N PRO A 709 -6.89 -13.63 10.46
CA PRO A 709 -5.77 -13.34 11.35
C PRO A 709 -6.05 -12.08 12.18
N HIS A 710 -6.04 -12.22 13.50
CA HIS A 710 -6.10 -11.08 14.42
C HIS A 710 -4.67 -10.59 14.71
N PRO A 711 -4.34 -9.30 14.54
CA PRO A 711 -3.10 -8.73 15.00
C PRO A 711 -3.07 -8.75 16.53
N ASP A 712 -1.87 -8.86 17.09
CA ASP A 712 -1.65 -8.86 18.53
C ASP A 712 -2.35 -7.65 19.19
N THR A 713 -3.26 -7.95 20.11
CA THR A 713 -4.16 -7.02 20.84
C THR A 713 -3.46 -6.03 21.78
N SER A 714 -2.15 -5.81 21.61
CA SER A 714 -1.34 -4.86 22.40
C SER A 714 -1.65 -3.38 22.09
N ILE A 715 -2.43 -3.10 21.05
CA ILE A 715 -2.96 -1.78 20.74
C ILE A 715 -4.43 -1.77 21.19
N GLY A 716 -4.79 -0.92 22.16
CA GLY A 716 -6.12 -0.85 22.78
C GLY A 716 -7.27 -0.48 21.84
N GLN A 717 -7.57 -1.35 20.87
CA GLN A 717 -8.66 -1.20 19.93
C GLN A 717 -10.00 -1.46 20.63
N ILE A 718 -10.94 -0.54 20.44
CA ILE A 718 -12.33 -0.70 20.86
C ILE A 718 -12.92 -1.85 20.03
N GLY A 719 -13.24 -2.95 20.71
CA GLY A 719 -13.83 -4.15 20.11
C GLY A 719 -15.18 -3.83 19.47
N GLY A 720 -15.16 -3.66 18.15
CA GLY A 720 -16.32 -3.30 17.32
C GLY A 720 -15.92 -2.57 16.04
N THR A 721 -14.86 -1.75 16.09
CA THR A 721 -14.33 -1.01 14.93
C THR A 721 -12.98 -1.55 14.41
N GLY A 722 -12.40 -2.55 15.10
CA GLY A 722 -11.06 -3.07 14.82
C GLY A 722 -10.94 -4.60 14.71
N ALA A 723 -12.04 -5.33 14.55
CA ALA A 723 -11.95 -6.77 14.25
C ALA A 723 -11.48 -6.95 12.80
N VAL A 724 -10.17 -6.90 12.60
CA VAL A 724 -9.55 -7.13 11.29
C VAL A 724 -9.54 -8.62 10.93
N GLY A 725 -9.46 -8.93 9.64
CA GLY A 725 -9.36 -10.30 9.12
C GLY A 725 -10.65 -10.80 8.46
N HIS A 726 -11.65 -9.95 8.29
CA HIS A 726 -12.92 -10.33 7.65
C HIS A 726 -12.83 -10.39 6.11
N SER A 727 -11.66 -10.18 5.51
CA SER A 727 -11.41 -10.45 4.08
C SER A 727 -11.25 -11.95 3.76
N LEU A 728 -11.05 -12.79 4.78
CA LEU A 728 -10.75 -14.23 4.68
C LEU A 728 -9.46 -14.58 3.93
N PHE A 729 -8.64 -13.56 3.66
CA PHE A 729 -7.39 -13.68 2.94
C PHE A 729 -6.26 -14.15 3.87
N VAL A 730 -5.50 -15.15 3.41
CA VAL A 730 -4.32 -15.66 4.13
C VAL A 730 -3.06 -15.12 3.47
N GLY A 731 -2.46 -14.09 4.07
CA GLY A 731 -1.14 -13.62 3.70
C GLY A 731 -0.02 -14.44 4.35
N THR A 732 1.20 -14.34 3.83
CA THR A 732 2.38 -15.07 4.33
C THR A 732 2.75 -14.69 5.77
N GLU A 733 2.39 -13.49 6.20
CA GLU A 733 2.49 -13.01 7.57
C GLU A 733 1.69 -13.85 8.56
N THR A 734 0.59 -14.45 8.12
CA THR A 734 -0.25 -15.30 8.97
C THR A 734 0.48 -16.58 9.38
N CYS A 735 1.27 -17.13 8.45
CA CYS A 735 2.10 -18.30 8.71
C CYS A 735 3.20 -17.98 9.72
N ALA A 736 3.80 -16.79 9.62
CA ALA A 736 4.87 -16.33 10.51
C ALA A 736 4.43 -16.22 11.98
N ASN A 737 3.13 -15.99 12.25
CA ASN A 737 2.59 -15.93 13.61
C ASN A 737 2.79 -17.24 14.40
N CYS A 738 2.94 -18.38 13.71
CA CYS A 738 3.18 -19.69 14.33
C CYS A 738 4.53 -20.32 13.93
N HIS A 739 5.08 -19.98 12.77
CA HIS A 739 6.32 -20.55 12.21
C HIS A 739 7.54 -19.61 12.28
N ASP A 740 7.55 -18.68 13.22
CA ASP A 740 8.56 -17.61 13.35
C ASP A 740 10.01 -18.14 13.35
N GLU A 741 10.29 -19.26 14.01
CA GLU A 741 11.63 -19.84 14.10
C GLU A 741 12.14 -20.45 12.77
N GLU A 742 11.25 -20.93 11.90
CA GLU A 742 11.59 -21.48 10.58
C GLU A 742 11.77 -20.35 9.55
N ALA A 743 10.99 -19.27 9.68
CA ALA A 743 11.12 -18.07 8.86
C ALA A 743 12.45 -17.32 9.12
N HIS A 744 12.92 -17.29 10.37
CA HIS A 744 14.17 -16.63 10.74
C HIS A 744 15.45 -17.34 10.28
N LEU A 745 15.45 -18.66 10.11
CA LEU A 745 16.60 -19.42 9.60
C LEU A 745 16.96 -19.06 8.15
N SER A 746 16.00 -18.58 7.35
CA SER A 746 16.25 -18.10 5.99
C SER A 746 17.03 -16.77 5.96
N ARG A 747 16.92 -15.93 7.00
CA ARG A 747 17.62 -14.64 7.12
C ARG A 747 19.06 -14.77 7.61
N GLU A 748 19.36 -15.73 8.47
CA GLU A 748 20.69 -15.86 9.09
C GLU A 748 21.76 -16.40 8.12
N VAL A 749 21.35 -17.16 7.10
CA VAL A 749 22.26 -17.69 6.06
C VAL A 749 22.77 -16.57 5.13
N VAL A 750 21.97 -15.52 4.89
CA VAL A 750 22.35 -14.39 4.02
C VAL A 750 23.30 -13.42 4.74
N ALA A 751 23.18 -13.28 6.07
CA ALA A 751 23.95 -12.31 6.85
C ALA A 751 25.45 -12.70 7.06
N THR A 752 25.84 -13.94 6.77
CA THR A 752 27.20 -14.44 7.09
C THR A 752 28.23 -14.31 5.95
N GLN A 753 27.84 -13.82 4.77
CA GLN A 753 28.79 -13.48 3.69
C GLN A 753 29.12 -11.98 3.72
N ALA A 754 30.18 -11.63 4.46
CA ALA A 754 30.60 -10.26 4.69
C ALA A 754 31.00 -9.51 3.40
N ALA A 755 30.51 -8.27 3.28
CA ALA A 755 30.87 -7.29 2.26
C ALA A 755 32.36 -6.85 2.36
N PRO A 756 32.99 -6.42 1.25
CA PRO A 756 34.39 -6.01 1.25
C PRO A 756 34.64 -4.74 2.10
N PRO A 757 35.88 -4.55 2.63
CA PRO A 757 36.20 -3.49 3.62
C PRO A 757 35.92 -2.06 3.17
N GLU A 758 35.92 -1.79 1.87
CA GLU A 758 35.64 -0.47 1.29
C GLU A 758 34.17 -0.06 1.46
N ALA A 759 33.23 -1.02 1.43
CA ALA A 759 31.81 -0.75 1.66
C ALA A 759 31.52 -0.41 3.13
N THR A 760 32.31 -0.95 4.07
CA THR A 760 32.21 -0.62 5.50
C THR A 760 32.68 0.81 5.77
N GLN A 761 33.68 1.31 5.03
CA GLN A 761 34.20 2.66 5.23
C GLN A 761 33.25 3.73 4.67
N VAL A 762 32.62 3.47 3.53
CA VAL A 762 31.57 4.34 2.97
C VAL A 762 30.32 4.35 3.86
N ALA A 763 29.94 3.20 4.43
CA ALA A 763 28.82 3.15 5.39
C ALA A 763 29.12 3.94 6.68
N ILE A 764 30.37 3.92 7.16
CA ILE A 764 30.78 4.73 8.32
C ILE A 764 30.77 6.23 7.97
N GLU A 765 31.25 6.64 6.79
CA GLU A 765 31.18 8.04 6.34
C GLU A 765 29.73 8.51 6.15
N ILE A 766 28.83 7.67 5.63
CA ILE A 766 27.41 7.99 5.47
C ILE A 766 26.71 8.12 6.83
N LEU A 767 27.02 7.24 7.79
CA LEU A 767 26.47 7.31 9.15
C LEU A 767 27.01 8.54 9.91
N GLU A 768 28.27 8.90 9.72
CA GLU A 768 28.86 10.13 10.27
C GLU A 768 28.22 11.38 9.64
N ASP A 769 27.95 11.38 8.32
CA ASP A 769 27.26 12.49 7.64
C ASP A 769 25.79 12.61 8.04
N GLN A 770 25.06 11.50 8.24
CA GLN A 770 23.69 11.50 8.76
C GLN A 770 23.62 12.05 10.18
N ALA A 771 24.52 11.64 11.07
CA ALA A 771 24.59 12.18 12.43
C ALA A 771 24.97 13.68 12.43
N ASN A 772 25.81 14.12 11.48
CA ASN A 772 26.15 15.53 11.30
C ASN A 772 24.95 16.34 10.76
N LEU A 773 24.11 15.73 9.93
CA LEU A 773 22.88 16.34 9.40
C LEU A 773 21.84 16.53 10.51
N GLU A 774 21.61 15.51 11.34
CA GLU A 774 20.69 15.58 12.49
C GLU A 774 21.14 16.63 13.52
N SER A 775 22.44 16.70 13.78
CA SER A 775 23.05 17.74 14.62
C SER A 775 22.82 19.15 14.05
N ARG A 776 22.96 19.34 12.73
CA ARG A 776 22.71 20.62 12.04
C ARG A 776 21.24 21.00 12.03
N VAL A 777 20.34 20.04 11.85
CA VAL A 777 18.89 20.25 11.93
C VAL A 777 18.49 20.67 13.35
N THR A 778 19.03 20.01 14.38
CA THR A 778 18.79 20.38 15.78
C THR A 778 19.37 21.76 16.12
N LEU A 779 20.54 22.12 15.57
CA LEU A 779 21.12 23.46 15.68
C LEU A 779 20.29 24.52 14.96
N LEU A 780 19.72 24.21 13.79
CA LEU A 780 18.83 25.10 13.04
C LEU A 780 17.48 25.30 13.76
N GLN A 781 16.89 24.26 14.31
CA GLN A 781 15.68 24.36 15.13
C GLN A 781 15.92 25.21 16.38
N ASN A 782 17.04 25.01 17.07
CA ASN A 782 17.43 25.84 18.22
C ASN A 782 17.77 27.28 17.81
N SER A 783 18.31 27.49 16.60
CA SER A 783 18.53 28.82 16.01
C SER A 783 17.22 29.54 15.73
N VAL A 784 16.20 28.85 15.23
CA VAL A 784 14.87 29.43 14.97
C VAL A 784 14.19 29.82 16.29
N VAL A 785 14.23 28.95 17.30
CA VAL A 785 13.65 29.22 18.63
C VAL A 785 14.38 30.38 19.33
N SER A 786 15.71 30.43 19.25
CA SER A 786 16.49 31.55 19.82
C SER A 786 16.31 32.85 19.04
N SER A 787 16.15 32.81 17.72
CA SER A 787 15.83 33.98 16.89
C SER A 787 14.43 34.52 17.17
N LEU A 788 13.45 33.65 17.43
CA LEU A 788 12.13 34.05 17.91
C LEU A 788 12.20 34.70 19.30
N GLY A 789 13.00 34.14 20.22
CA GLY A 789 13.19 34.69 21.56
C GLY A 789 13.88 36.06 21.56
N VAL A 790 14.89 36.25 20.71
CA VAL A 790 15.56 37.54 20.52
C VAL A 790 14.63 38.54 19.81
N GLY A 791 13.83 38.11 18.83
CA GLY A 791 12.84 38.94 18.15
C GLY A 791 11.74 39.45 19.08
N LEU A 792 11.18 38.57 19.92
CA LEU A 792 10.19 38.94 20.95
C LEU A 792 10.80 39.82 22.06
N GLY A 793 12.05 39.55 22.44
CA GLY A 793 12.78 40.36 23.43
C GLY A 793 13.09 41.79 22.93
N ILE A 794 13.57 41.93 21.69
CA ILE A 794 13.84 43.23 21.05
C ILE A 794 12.52 43.97 20.79
N GLY A 795 11.49 43.28 20.31
CA GLY A 795 10.16 43.86 20.08
C GLY A 795 9.52 44.36 21.38
N GLY A 796 9.60 43.56 22.45
CA GLY A 796 9.11 43.95 23.78
C GLY A 796 9.90 45.12 24.39
N PHE A 797 11.22 45.15 24.22
CA PHE A 797 12.07 46.24 24.71
C PHE A 797 11.83 47.55 23.94
N LEU A 798 11.74 47.49 22.60
CA LEU A 798 11.42 48.66 21.78
C LEU A 798 10.01 49.19 22.08
N GLY A 799 9.03 48.30 22.26
CA GLY A 799 7.69 48.66 22.71
C GLY A 799 7.72 49.39 24.06
N ALA A 800 8.47 48.88 25.04
CA ALA A 800 8.60 49.51 26.35
C ALA A 800 9.32 50.87 26.30
N VAL A 801 10.35 51.02 25.48
CA VAL A 801 11.08 52.29 25.28
C VAL A 801 10.19 53.33 24.59
N ILE A 802 9.38 52.93 23.61
CA ILE A 802 8.42 53.82 22.95
C ILE A 802 7.34 54.25 23.94
N ILE A 803 6.82 53.34 24.76
CA ILE A 803 5.83 53.66 25.79
C ILE A 803 6.41 54.61 26.85
N LEU A 804 7.65 54.38 27.31
CA LEU A 804 8.35 55.27 28.25
C LEU A 804 8.69 56.64 27.62
N GLY A 805 9.03 56.67 26.33
CA GLY A 805 9.23 57.90 25.55
C GLY A 805 7.95 58.72 25.41
N ILE A 806 6.82 58.06 25.19
CA ILE A 806 5.50 58.70 25.14
C ILE A 806 5.11 59.21 26.54
N MET A 807 5.32 58.44 27.60
CA MET A 807 5.04 58.86 28.98
C MET A 807 5.88 60.07 29.42
N THR A 808 7.17 60.11 29.05
CA THR A 808 8.05 61.26 29.33
C THR A 808 7.73 62.48 28.47
N TRP A 809 7.26 62.29 27.23
CA TRP A 809 6.78 63.38 26.38
C TRP A 809 5.45 63.98 26.85
N THR A 810 4.53 63.16 27.39
CA THR A 810 3.28 63.64 27.98
C THR A 810 3.48 64.33 29.32
N GLY A 811 4.52 63.97 30.08
CA GLY A 811 4.87 64.63 31.34
C GLY A 811 5.54 66.02 31.19
N HIS A 812 5.97 66.39 29.98
CA HIS A 812 6.58 67.71 29.70
C HIS A 812 5.60 68.74 29.13
N LYS A 813 4.31 68.39 28.98
CA LYS A 813 3.25 69.32 28.54
C LYS A 813 2.37 69.84 29.67
N GLU A 814 2.64 69.43 30.90
CA GLU A 814 2.03 69.98 32.12
C GLU A 814 3.11 70.58 33.02
N ASP A 815 3.74 71.66 32.55
CA ASP A 815 4.37 72.71 33.35
C ASP A 815 4.23 74.06 32.63
#